data_AF-A0A9Y3RMK2-F1
#
_entry.id   AF-A0A9Y3RMK2-F1
#
_cell.length_a   1.000
_cell.length_b   1.000
_cell.length_c   1.000
_cell.angle_alpha   90.00
_cell.angle_beta   90.00
_cell.angle_gamma   90.00
#
_symmetry.space_group_name_H-M   'P 1'
#
loop_
_entity.id
_entity.type
_entity.pdbx_description
1 polymer ?
#
loop_
_entity_poly.entity_id
_entity_poly.type
_entity_poly.pdbx_seq_one_letter_code
_entity_poly.pdbx_strand_id
1 'polypeptide(L)'
;MKSLWWEQESHLPANRSDGTVCFNSTQSTVLKGLEFGGVPAVLLINFVVFVILLIIFTIIRKQFWDYGRLALVADDDGFTGSSRRRYGRKSSTESNMEEPDYDTGFCSWLWYLFTIDDEKIKAKCGMDAVHYLSYERHLIYLLVILTVLSIGVILPVNMTGGLLNIDRLTFGETTIGNLKKGNNLLWLHTVFAVIYLILTALLLQRHVSQMKGTRREIARNTLFVCSLPKEVTAEDVKTHFVEAYPSCQVCAVTLAYNVTKLMYLDKERIRAGKNLCYYEHVLRKKGQRVFITPRMCGYLCCCVSCVKVDAIEHYHAKERLLLEEVRQEAEIAPHYPLGIAFVTLQTEAMAKLILKDFNAVKCGTMSSCCGAQRQPSSKSQSLKVNKWRVGFAPYTRNVYWENLSVQGFSWYARYVALNLFLFILLTLFTTPTIIINTMDKFNVTKPINALNSPIISQFFPTFLLWAFSALLPTIVYYSTLGEAHWSRSSEQLSMMRKLYFFLLFMVLLLPSLGLTSLAVFFQWLFDKEFLSSGTVRFECVFLPDQGAFFVNYVIAAALVGSAMELLRLPGLLLYVIRLMIARSAAERKYVKENQAYEFEYGAMYGWILCLFTVILAYSIICPVIVPFGLIYMVLKYLVDRYNLCFVYLSARLDRQVHLEAVNQALGAPIICLIWLYFFSALRMGFWAPTSLFTLVVLCITIIISLSYTCFGFFKYLSPLNYVVKDEDEDPGEGVDESTSVYLPRVLNPKSPASIPQNDDQAPQSYGSFDDTAACSFTPVDKNMEESNSDLNP
;
A
#
# COMPACT_ATOMS: atom_id res chain seq x y z
N MET A 1 39.44 44.42 -1.80
CA MET A 1 38.64 44.33 -0.56
C MET A 1 38.40 42.85 -0.27
N LYS A 2 39.25 42.30 0.61
CA LYS A 2 39.29 40.90 1.04
C LYS A 2 38.85 40.86 2.52
N SER A 3 38.09 39.80 2.85
CA SER A 3 38.03 39.06 4.12
C SER A 3 38.39 39.76 5.44
N LEU A 4 37.40 39.88 6.33
CA LEU A 4 37.59 40.31 7.71
C LEU A 4 36.54 39.62 8.61
N TRP A 5 36.61 38.29 8.71
CA TRP A 5 35.78 37.48 9.64
C TRP A 5 36.48 36.18 10.11
N TRP A 6 37.81 36.12 10.07
CA TRP A 6 38.58 34.91 10.45
C TRP A 6 39.78 35.24 11.34
N GLU A 7 39.58 35.96 12.45
CA GLU A 7 40.68 36.16 13.40
C GLU A 7 40.20 36.58 14.79
N GLN A 8 39.55 35.68 15.53
CA GLN A 8 39.63 35.72 17.01
C GLN A 8 39.12 34.43 17.66
N GLU A 9 40.01 33.46 17.91
CA GLU A 9 39.92 32.66 19.13
C GLU A 9 41.29 32.07 19.49
N SER A 10 41.71 32.42 20.69
CA SER A 10 43.06 32.33 21.24
C SER A 10 43.35 30.99 21.92
N HIS A 11 44.61 30.55 21.75
CA HIS A 11 45.39 29.60 22.54
C HIS A 11 44.86 29.16 23.92
N LEU A 12 44.71 27.84 24.12
CA LEU A 12 44.79 27.13 25.40
C LEU A 12 45.61 25.83 25.22
N PRO A 13 46.39 25.38 26.22
CA PRO A 13 47.43 24.37 26.03
C PRO A 13 46.87 22.96 25.91
N ALA A 14 47.48 22.18 25.02
CA ALA A 14 47.28 20.75 24.91
C ALA A 14 47.85 20.02 26.15
N ASN A 15 46.96 19.49 27.01
CA ASN A 15 47.21 18.27 27.80
C ASN A 15 45.99 17.88 28.68
N ARG A 16 45.12 17.01 28.17
CA ARG A 16 44.53 15.87 28.91
C ARG A 16 43.68 15.00 27.98
N SER A 17 43.86 13.70 28.15
CA SER A 17 43.30 12.56 27.42
C SER A 17 41.79 12.35 27.61
N ASP A 18 41.19 11.77 26.56
CA ASP A 18 40.06 10.84 26.49
C ASP A 18 38.62 11.30 26.82
N GLY A 19 37.79 11.31 25.78
CA GLY A 19 36.35 10.97 25.86
C GLY A 19 35.34 12.11 26.01
N THR A 20 35.73 13.30 26.46
CA THR A 20 34.79 14.36 26.89
C THR A 20 34.34 15.33 25.80
N VAL A 21 34.96 15.33 24.62
CA VAL A 21 34.66 16.32 23.55
C VAL A 21 33.29 16.09 22.90
N CYS A 22 32.82 14.83 22.80
CA CYS A 22 31.48 14.55 22.28
C CYS A 22 30.34 14.85 23.27
N PHE A 23 30.58 14.71 24.58
CA PHE A 23 29.56 14.93 25.61
C PHE A 23 29.33 16.39 25.96
N ASN A 24 30.18 17.30 25.46
CA ASN A 24 30.06 18.74 25.67
C ASN A 24 29.63 19.50 24.41
N SER A 25 29.19 18.81 23.34
CA SER A 25 28.78 19.46 22.10
C SER A 25 27.39 20.08 22.24
N THR A 26 27.37 21.39 22.33
CA THR A 26 26.23 22.29 22.43
C THR A 26 25.35 22.35 21.17
N GLN A 27 25.03 21.24 20.51
CA GLN A 27 24.12 21.27 19.35
C GLN A 27 22.64 21.30 19.76
N SER A 28 21.90 22.21 19.13
CA SER A 28 20.53 22.62 19.40
C SER A 28 19.49 21.59 18.94
N THR A 29 18.95 20.79 19.85
CA THR A 29 17.62 20.19 19.66
C THR A 29 16.60 21.04 20.44
N VAL A 30 15.41 21.24 19.85
CA VAL A 30 14.30 22.05 20.42
C VAL A 30 13.83 21.52 21.80
N LEU A 31 14.30 20.35 22.21
CA LEU A 31 13.97 19.68 23.47
C LEU A 31 15.03 19.91 24.58
N LYS A 32 16.01 20.81 24.38
CA LYS A 32 17.00 21.15 25.41
C LYS A 32 16.33 21.66 26.69
N GLY A 33 16.62 21.00 27.81
CA GLY A 33 16.16 21.38 29.15
C GLY A 33 15.05 20.50 29.74
N LEU A 34 14.53 19.52 29.01
CA LEU A 34 13.57 18.54 29.53
C LEU A 34 14.29 17.26 30.00
N GLU A 35 13.94 16.79 31.19
CA GLU A 35 14.46 15.54 31.76
C GLU A 35 14.23 14.35 30.81
N PHE A 36 15.19 13.40 30.77
CA PHE A 36 15.10 12.15 30.02
C PHE A 36 14.80 12.33 28.51
N GLY A 37 15.42 13.33 27.86
CA GLY A 37 15.28 13.56 26.41
C GLY A 37 13.86 13.97 25.97
N GLY A 38 13.03 14.44 26.91
CA GLY A 38 11.66 14.88 26.66
C GLY A 38 10.64 13.75 26.45
N VAL A 39 11.03 12.47 26.58
CA VAL A 39 10.15 11.33 26.30
C VAL A 39 8.85 11.35 27.13
N PRO A 40 8.86 11.59 28.46
CA PRO A 40 7.61 11.63 29.24
C PRO A 40 6.68 12.76 28.83
N ALA A 41 7.24 13.95 28.54
CA ALA A 41 6.48 15.11 28.10
C ALA A 41 5.85 14.88 26.71
N VAL A 42 6.63 14.35 25.77
CA VAL A 42 6.16 13.99 24.43
C VAL A 42 5.07 12.92 24.51
N LEU A 43 5.25 11.90 25.35
CA LEU A 43 4.24 10.87 25.58
C LEU A 43 2.91 11.46 26.09
N LEU A 44 2.97 12.32 27.10
CA LEU A 44 1.78 12.97 27.67
C LEU A 44 1.05 13.82 26.62
N ILE A 45 1.78 14.66 25.88
CA ILE A 45 1.21 15.51 24.84
C ILE A 45 0.56 14.67 23.74
N ASN A 46 1.27 13.65 23.23
CA ASN A 46 0.73 12.78 22.18
C ASN A 46 -0.48 11.97 22.68
N PHE A 47 -0.50 11.57 23.95
CA PHE A 47 -1.65 10.88 24.55
C PHE A 47 -2.88 11.80 24.65
N VAL A 48 -2.71 13.05 25.08
CA VAL A 48 -3.81 14.03 25.11
C VAL A 48 -4.35 14.28 23.70
N VAL A 49 -3.46 14.49 22.72
CA VAL A 49 -3.85 14.66 21.31
C VAL A 49 -4.57 13.41 20.79
N PHE A 50 -4.10 12.22 21.11
CA PHE A 50 -4.73 10.96 20.73
C PHE A 50 -6.17 10.85 21.27
N VAL A 51 -6.39 11.18 22.54
CA VAL A 51 -7.74 11.18 23.14
C VAL A 51 -8.65 12.18 22.43
N ILE A 52 -8.16 13.39 22.13
CA ILE A 52 -8.93 14.40 21.38
C ILE A 52 -9.30 13.87 19.99
N LEU A 53 -8.36 13.28 19.27
CA LEU A 53 -8.60 12.71 17.94
C LEU A 53 -9.60 11.55 17.98
N LEU A 54 -9.54 10.69 19.00
CA LEU A 54 -10.54 9.63 19.21
C LEU A 54 -11.93 10.19 19.49
N ILE A 55 -12.05 11.25 20.30
CA ILE A 55 -13.34 11.93 20.54
C ILE A 55 -13.88 12.47 19.22
N ILE A 56 -13.07 13.18 18.44
CA ILE A 56 -13.46 13.69 17.11
C ILE A 56 -13.92 12.54 16.22
N PHE A 57 -13.20 11.42 16.20
CA PHE A 57 -13.57 10.25 15.43
C PHE A 57 -14.94 9.68 15.86
N THR A 58 -15.20 9.55 17.16
CA THR A 58 -16.51 9.05 17.65
C THR A 58 -17.66 9.98 17.26
N ILE A 59 -17.45 11.30 17.29
CA ILE A 59 -18.44 12.30 16.86
C ILE A 59 -18.68 12.19 15.35
N ILE A 60 -17.61 12.17 14.55
CA ILE A 60 -17.71 12.04 13.08
C ILE A 60 -18.41 10.74 12.72
N ARG A 61 -18.06 9.64 13.38
CA ARG A 61 -18.72 8.36 13.17
C ARG A 61 -20.21 8.50 13.45
N LYS A 62 -20.63 8.92 14.64
CA LYS A 62 -22.07 9.01 14.96
C LYS A 62 -22.87 9.88 13.98
N GLN A 63 -22.26 10.95 13.46
CA GLN A 63 -22.92 11.89 12.56
C GLN A 63 -22.85 11.48 11.07
N PHE A 64 -21.80 10.78 10.63
CA PHE A 64 -21.49 10.53 9.22
C PHE A 64 -21.30 9.04 8.86
N TRP A 65 -21.53 8.10 9.78
CA TRP A 65 -21.33 6.66 9.55
C TRP A 65 -22.27 6.07 8.49
N ASP A 66 -23.49 6.59 8.39
CA ASP A 66 -24.47 6.19 7.38
C ASP A 66 -23.89 6.30 5.95
N TYR A 67 -22.99 7.27 5.70
CA TYR A 67 -22.36 7.46 4.39
C TYR A 67 -21.34 6.38 4.03
N GLY A 68 -20.55 5.91 5.01
CA GLY A 68 -19.56 4.84 4.79
C GLY A 68 -20.22 3.49 4.51
N ARG A 69 -21.30 3.17 5.25
CA ARG A 69 -22.11 1.97 5.04
C ARG A 69 -22.80 1.99 3.69
N LEU A 70 -23.38 3.13 3.28
CA LEU A 70 -24.05 3.27 1.99
C LEU A 70 -23.10 2.98 0.82
N ALA A 71 -21.84 3.43 0.92
CA ALA A 71 -20.84 3.22 -0.13
C ALA A 71 -20.41 1.74 -0.24
N LEU A 72 -20.32 1.03 0.89
CA LEU A 72 -20.01 -0.40 0.90
C LEU A 72 -21.15 -1.25 0.33
N VAL A 73 -22.40 -0.92 0.65
CA VAL A 73 -23.58 -1.62 0.14
C VAL A 73 -23.80 -1.34 -1.35
N ALA A 74 -23.60 -0.09 -1.79
CA ALA A 74 -23.79 0.30 -3.18
C ALA A 74 -22.79 -0.36 -4.17
N ASP A 75 -21.61 -0.77 -3.71
CA ASP A 75 -20.65 -1.50 -4.54
C ASP A 75 -21.04 -2.99 -4.69
N ASP A 76 -21.55 -3.63 -3.64
CA ASP A 76 -22.05 -5.01 -3.69
C ASP A 76 -23.24 -5.13 -4.66
N ASP A 77 -24.11 -4.11 -4.66
CA ASP A 77 -25.19 -3.92 -5.63
C ASP A 77 -24.69 -3.51 -7.04
N GLY A 78 -23.53 -2.86 -7.11
CA GLY A 78 -23.03 -2.14 -8.29
C GLY A 78 -22.38 -3.00 -9.37
N PHE A 79 -22.06 -4.26 -9.09
CA PHE A 79 -21.22 -5.07 -10.00
C PHE A 79 -21.84 -6.38 -10.49
N THR A 80 -23.02 -6.76 -10.00
CA THR A 80 -23.65 -8.04 -10.34
C THR A 80 -25.07 -7.91 -10.89
N GLY A 81 -25.20 -7.33 -12.10
CA GLY A 81 -26.44 -7.44 -12.89
C GLY A 81 -26.89 -8.88 -13.15
N SER A 82 -26.02 -9.88 -12.91
CA SER A 82 -26.32 -11.31 -13.04
C SER A 82 -26.67 -12.01 -11.71
N SER A 83 -26.38 -11.43 -10.54
CA SER A 83 -26.59 -12.12 -9.25
C SER A 83 -28.01 -11.98 -8.71
N ARG A 84 -28.86 -11.17 -9.35
CA ARG A 84 -30.30 -11.09 -9.03
C ARG A 84 -31.00 -12.46 -9.11
N ARG A 85 -30.44 -13.44 -9.85
CA ARG A 85 -31.02 -14.78 -10.00
C ARG A 85 -30.60 -15.82 -8.95
N ARG A 86 -29.53 -15.64 -8.18
CA ARG A 86 -29.04 -16.71 -7.28
C ARG A 86 -29.16 -16.40 -5.77
N TYR A 87 -29.24 -15.12 -5.38
CA TYR A 87 -29.49 -14.73 -3.98
C TYR A 87 -30.92 -14.24 -3.72
N GLY A 88 -31.70 -13.92 -4.78
CA GLY A 88 -33.10 -13.52 -4.66
C GLY A 88 -34.08 -14.61 -4.19
N ARG A 89 -33.62 -15.85 -3.97
CA ARG A 89 -34.42 -16.96 -3.42
C ARG A 89 -34.08 -17.31 -1.96
N LYS A 90 -33.18 -16.58 -1.30
CA LYS A 90 -32.90 -16.72 0.14
C LYS A 90 -33.38 -15.54 0.99
N SER A 91 -34.07 -14.56 0.40
CA SER A 91 -34.49 -13.33 1.08
C SER A 91 -35.85 -13.41 1.81
N SER A 92 -36.45 -14.58 1.97
CA SER A 92 -37.76 -14.71 2.67
C SER A 92 -37.73 -15.61 3.90
N THR A 93 -36.56 -16.04 4.38
CA THR A 93 -36.47 -16.85 5.61
C THR A 93 -35.31 -16.44 6.55
N GLU A 94 -34.43 -15.52 6.14
CA GLU A 94 -33.40 -14.92 7.01
C GLU A 94 -33.64 -13.42 7.25
N SER A 95 -34.90 -13.02 7.45
CA SER A 95 -35.24 -11.67 7.95
C SER A 95 -34.95 -11.47 9.45
N ASN A 96 -34.22 -12.40 10.08
CA ASN A 96 -33.79 -12.38 11.47
C ASN A 96 -32.25 -12.41 11.61
N MET A 97 -31.50 -11.75 10.73
CA MET A 97 -30.21 -11.21 11.18
C MET A 97 -30.52 -9.93 11.94
N GLU A 98 -30.68 -10.08 13.26
CA GLU A 98 -30.72 -8.99 14.23
C GLU A 98 -29.71 -7.90 13.82
N GLU A 99 -30.18 -6.65 13.72
CA GLU A 99 -29.29 -5.49 13.70
C GLU A 99 -28.35 -5.61 14.89
N PRO A 100 -27.04 -5.77 14.69
CA PRO A 100 -26.20 -6.09 15.82
C PRO A 100 -26.01 -4.84 16.70
N ASP A 101 -26.38 -4.97 17.98
CA ASP A 101 -26.37 -3.95 19.05
C ASP A 101 -25.06 -3.15 19.25
N TYR A 102 -23.99 -3.45 18.50
CA TYR A 102 -22.70 -2.77 18.62
C TYR A 102 -22.67 -1.35 18.03
N ASP A 103 -23.70 -0.90 17.30
CA ASP A 103 -23.74 0.43 16.66
C ASP A 103 -24.36 1.54 17.55
N THR A 104 -24.94 1.19 18.70
CA THR A 104 -25.66 2.16 19.57
C THR A 104 -24.76 2.84 20.61
N GLY A 105 -23.67 2.21 21.04
CA GLY A 105 -22.76 2.72 22.08
C GLY A 105 -21.57 3.54 21.55
N PHE A 106 -21.08 4.51 22.35
CA PHE A 106 -19.90 5.33 21.99
C PHE A 106 -18.60 4.51 21.84
N CYS A 107 -18.48 3.39 22.55
CA CYS A 107 -17.30 2.51 22.53
C CYS A 107 -17.61 1.02 22.25
N SER A 108 -18.87 0.66 21.97
CA SER A 108 -19.26 -0.74 21.69
C SER A 108 -18.55 -1.32 20.48
N TRP A 109 -18.18 -0.47 19.52
CA TRP A 109 -17.39 -0.86 18.36
C TRP A 109 -15.98 -1.36 18.68
N LEU A 110 -15.36 -0.83 19.74
CA LEU A 110 -14.04 -1.25 20.17
C LEU A 110 -14.12 -2.65 20.75
N TRP A 111 -15.16 -2.95 21.52
CA TRP A 111 -15.41 -4.29 22.06
C TRP A 111 -15.72 -5.31 20.96
N TYR A 112 -16.58 -4.94 20.00
CA TYR A 112 -16.88 -5.79 18.85
C TYR A 112 -15.62 -6.15 18.05
N LEU A 113 -14.70 -5.19 17.90
CA LEU A 113 -13.44 -5.40 17.21
C LEU A 113 -12.58 -6.50 17.87
N PHE A 114 -12.58 -6.61 19.20
CA PHE A 114 -11.87 -7.71 19.88
C PHE A 114 -12.59 -9.05 19.71
N THR A 115 -13.92 -9.04 19.60
CA THR A 115 -14.77 -10.23 19.63
C THR A 115 -14.96 -10.88 18.25
N ILE A 116 -14.78 -10.16 17.14
CA ILE A 116 -15.06 -10.69 15.79
C ILE A 116 -14.11 -11.82 15.38
N ASP A 117 -14.66 -12.96 14.95
CA ASP A 117 -13.85 -14.13 14.55
C ASP A 117 -13.15 -13.94 13.20
N ASP A 118 -11.94 -14.52 13.04
CA ASP A 118 -11.16 -14.49 11.79
C ASP A 118 -11.96 -15.07 10.60
N GLU A 119 -12.85 -16.05 10.81
CA GLU A 119 -13.73 -16.60 9.76
C GLU A 119 -14.81 -15.61 9.28
N LYS A 120 -15.33 -14.77 10.18
CA LYS A 120 -16.28 -13.71 9.80
C LYS A 120 -15.56 -12.63 8.98
N ILE A 121 -14.32 -12.28 9.37
CA ILE A 121 -13.49 -11.36 8.59
C ILE A 121 -13.20 -11.95 7.21
N LYS A 122 -12.86 -13.23 7.12
CA LYS A 122 -12.62 -13.92 5.85
C LYS A 122 -13.85 -13.88 4.93
N ALA A 123 -15.03 -14.13 5.47
CA ALA A 123 -16.28 -14.12 4.71
C ALA A 123 -16.61 -12.71 4.17
N LYS A 124 -16.33 -11.65 4.95
CA LYS A 124 -16.65 -10.26 4.58
C LYS A 124 -15.58 -9.58 3.73
N CYS A 125 -14.32 -9.70 4.14
CA CYS A 125 -13.18 -8.93 3.62
C CYS A 125 -12.29 -9.75 2.67
N GLY A 126 -12.48 -11.08 2.60
CA GLY A 126 -11.68 -11.98 1.78
C GLY A 126 -10.42 -12.49 2.48
N MET A 127 -9.69 -13.35 1.79
CA MET A 127 -8.51 -14.06 2.32
C MET A 127 -7.30 -13.14 2.55
N ASP A 128 -7.11 -12.14 1.69
CA ASP A 128 -5.97 -11.22 1.76
C ASP A 128 -5.97 -10.38 3.06
N ALA A 129 -7.17 -10.02 3.54
CA ALA A 129 -7.33 -9.31 4.81
C ALA A 129 -6.87 -10.18 5.99
N VAL A 130 -7.19 -11.48 5.96
CA VAL A 130 -6.75 -12.43 7.00
C VAL A 130 -5.24 -12.63 6.95
N HIS A 131 -4.65 -12.73 5.76
CA HIS A 131 -3.19 -12.84 5.62
C HIS A 131 -2.49 -11.60 6.17
N TYR A 132 -3.00 -10.40 5.87
CA TYR A 132 -2.49 -9.13 6.39
C TYR A 132 -2.57 -9.03 7.92
N LEU A 133 -3.75 -9.28 8.50
CA LEU A 133 -3.93 -9.25 9.96
C LEU A 133 -3.11 -10.35 10.67
N SER A 134 -2.96 -11.52 10.04
CA SER A 134 -2.10 -12.58 10.54
C SER A 134 -0.63 -12.17 10.54
N TYR A 135 -0.17 -11.46 9.50
CA TYR A 135 1.20 -10.93 9.43
C TYR A 135 1.49 -9.96 10.58
N GLU A 136 0.60 -8.99 10.84
CA GLU A 136 0.74 -8.05 11.96
C GLU A 136 0.79 -8.77 13.31
N ARG A 137 -0.09 -9.76 13.51
CA ARG A 137 -0.13 -10.57 14.74
C ARG A 137 1.19 -11.32 14.98
N HIS A 138 1.84 -11.83 13.93
CA HIS A 138 3.16 -12.46 14.07
C HIS A 138 4.26 -11.44 14.41
N LEU A 139 4.20 -10.23 13.86
CA LEU A 139 5.12 -9.15 14.26
C LEU A 139 4.89 -8.70 15.71
N ILE A 140 3.64 -8.66 16.17
CA ILE A 140 3.31 -8.38 17.59
C ILE A 140 3.92 -9.47 18.48
N TYR A 141 3.72 -10.75 18.17
CA TYR A 141 4.32 -11.85 18.94
C TYR A 141 5.85 -11.76 19.00
N LEU A 142 6.48 -11.42 17.87
CA LEU A 142 7.92 -11.16 17.83
C LEU A 142 8.29 -10.00 18.76
N LEU A 143 7.64 -8.84 18.63
CA LEU A 143 7.94 -7.67 19.46
C LEU A 143 7.68 -7.90 20.95
N VAL A 144 6.70 -8.72 21.34
CA VAL A 144 6.51 -9.12 22.75
C VAL A 144 7.75 -9.83 23.27
N ILE A 145 8.26 -10.82 22.53
CA ILE A 145 9.47 -11.56 22.91
C ILE A 145 10.67 -10.60 22.97
N LEU A 146 10.83 -9.73 21.96
CA LEU A 146 11.91 -8.75 21.93
C LEU A 146 11.80 -7.74 23.08
N THR A 147 10.59 -7.34 23.48
CA THR A 147 10.36 -6.42 24.60
C THR A 147 10.85 -7.05 25.91
N VAL A 148 10.50 -8.33 26.15
CA VAL A 148 10.95 -9.07 27.34
C VAL A 148 12.48 -9.19 27.36
N LEU A 149 13.11 -9.48 26.23
CA LEU A 149 14.57 -9.60 26.11
C LEU A 149 15.29 -8.24 26.28
N SER A 150 14.79 -7.20 25.61
CA SER A 150 15.35 -5.84 25.65
C SER A 150 15.22 -5.20 27.03
N ILE A 151 14.03 -5.24 27.66
CA ILE A 151 13.81 -4.64 28.98
C ILE A 151 14.36 -5.53 30.11
N GLY A 152 14.22 -6.85 29.99
CA GLY A 152 14.62 -7.77 31.04
C GLY A 152 16.13 -7.99 31.16
N VAL A 153 16.87 -7.87 30.04
CA VAL A 153 18.30 -8.18 30.00
C VAL A 153 19.15 -7.00 29.53
N ILE A 154 18.86 -6.44 28.35
CA ILE A 154 19.73 -5.43 27.73
C ILE A 154 19.70 -4.11 28.51
N LEU A 155 18.51 -3.64 28.91
CA LEU A 155 18.35 -2.37 29.63
C LEU A 155 19.07 -2.34 30.99
N PRO A 156 18.89 -3.33 31.89
CA PRO A 156 19.64 -3.37 33.15
C PRO A 156 21.15 -3.37 32.93
N VAL A 157 21.63 -4.11 31.93
CA VAL A 157 23.06 -4.16 31.59
C VAL A 157 23.57 -2.79 31.15
N ASN A 158 22.82 -2.04 30.34
CA ASN A 158 23.17 -0.68 29.97
C ASN A 158 23.24 0.27 31.16
N MET A 159 22.30 0.14 32.11
CA MET A 159 22.25 0.96 33.32
C MET A 159 23.39 0.66 34.31
N THR A 160 24.05 -0.51 34.24
CA THR A 160 25.28 -0.77 35.02
C THR A 160 26.49 0.02 34.55
N GLY A 161 26.42 0.65 33.37
CA GLY A 161 27.46 1.53 32.87
C GLY A 161 27.66 2.77 33.76
N GLY A 162 28.89 3.28 33.80
CA GLY A 162 29.26 4.45 34.60
C GLY A 162 30.00 5.51 33.78
N LEU A 163 29.72 5.60 32.47
CA LEU A 163 30.38 6.56 31.59
C LEU A 163 29.74 7.95 31.68
N LEU A 164 28.42 8.01 31.88
CA LEU A 164 27.62 9.24 31.86
C LEU A 164 27.32 9.71 33.28
N ASN A 165 28.34 10.17 34.02
CA ASN A 165 28.25 10.42 35.47
C ASN A 165 27.83 11.87 35.82
N ILE A 166 26.97 12.50 35.02
CA ILE A 166 26.47 13.88 35.25
C ILE A 166 24.95 13.82 35.27
N ASP A 167 24.38 13.90 36.47
CA ASP A 167 22.95 13.83 36.84
C ASP A 167 22.18 12.55 36.45
N ARG A 168 21.64 11.85 37.48
CA ARG A 168 20.99 10.52 37.47
C ARG A 168 19.72 10.37 36.60
N LEU A 169 19.44 11.31 35.69
CA LEU A 169 18.19 11.41 34.91
C LEU A 169 18.45 11.60 33.39
N THR A 170 19.66 11.31 32.93
CA THR A 170 20.01 11.47 31.51
C THR A 170 19.65 10.21 30.71
N PHE A 171 18.90 10.39 29.61
CA PHE A 171 18.41 9.30 28.75
C PHE A 171 19.51 8.31 28.32
N GLY A 172 20.75 8.79 28.16
CA GLY A 172 21.88 7.97 27.72
C GLY A 172 22.31 6.84 28.64
N GLU A 173 21.94 6.88 29.92
CA GLU A 173 22.16 5.76 30.84
C GLU A 173 21.45 4.47 30.39
N THR A 174 20.33 4.61 29.67
CA THR A 174 19.54 3.48 29.15
C THR A 174 20.09 2.87 27.86
N THR A 175 21.06 3.54 27.24
CA THR A 175 21.61 3.16 25.94
C THR A 175 22.92 2.40 26.08
N ILE A 176 23.29 1.64 25.05
CA ILE A 176 24.62 1.02 24.94
C ILE A 176 25.76 2.04 25.11
N GLY A 177 25.48 3.33 24.85
CA GLY A 177 26.35 4.49 25.07
C GLY A 177 26.93 4.58 26.49
N ASN A 178 26.26 4.04 27.51
CA ASN A 178 26.73 4.12 28.90
C ASN A 178 27.87 3.14 29.25
N LEU A 179 28.11 2.10 28.44
CA LEU A 179 29.13 1.09 28.71
C LEU A 179 30.55 1.57 28.36
N LYS A 180 31.54 1.31 29.21
CA LYS A 180 32.95 1.68 28.93
C LYS A 180 33.53 0.88 27.77
N LYS A 181 34.46 1.48 27.01
CA LYS A 181 35.25 0.80 25.98
C LYS A 181 36.01 -0.37 26.61
N GLY A 182 35.95 -1.56 25.99
CA GLY A 182 36.63 -2.78 26.48
C GLY A 182 35.86 -3.64 27.49
N ASN A 183 34.63 -3.27 27.86
CA ASN A 183 33.82 -4.10 28.76
C ASN A 183 33.28 -5.35 28.03
N ASN A 184 33.44 -6.53 28.65
CA ASN A 184 32.91 -7.79 28.14
C ASN A 184 31.37 -7.80 27.96
N LEU A 185 30.65 -6.89 28.63
CA LEU A 185 29.20 -6.72 28.48
C LEU A 185 28.76 -6.29 27.05
N LEU A 186 29.67 -5.76 26.23
CA LEU A 186 29.37 -5.46 24.82
C LEU A 186 29.11 -6.72 23.99
N TRP A 187 29.67 -7.88 24.37
CA TRP A 187 29.38 -9.17 23.72
C TRP A 187 27.92 -9.59 23.87
N LEU A 188 27.25 -9.19 24.95
CA LEU A 188 25.84 -9.47 25.14
C LEU A 188 25.02 -8.90 23.98
N HIS A 189 25.34 -7.68 23.54
CA HIS A 189 24.60 -6.97 22.49
C HIS A 189 24.76 -7.65 21.13
N THR A 190 25.95 -8.16 20.84
CA THR A 190 26.22 -8.90 19.59
C THR A 190 25.54 -10.26 19.59
N VAL A 191 25.51 -10.97 20.72
CA VAL A 191 24.80 -12.25 20.88
C VAL A 191 23.29 -12.05 20.73
N PHE A 192 22.72 -11.03 21.39
CA PHE A 192 21.29 -10.73 21.27
C PHE A 192 20.88 -10.32 19.85
N ALA A 193 21.76 -9.67 19.08
CA ALA A 193 21.51 -9.40 17.67
C ALA A 193 21.34 -10.68 16.84
N VAL A 194 22.17 -11.70 17.09
CA VAL A 194 22.04 -13.01 16.44
C VAL A 194 20.76 -13.71 16.89
N ILE A 195 20.42 -13.64 18.18
CA ILE A 195 19.16 -14.19 18.70
C ILE A 195 17.95 -13.51 18.01
N TYR A 196 17.97 -12.19 17.86
CA TYR A 196 16.88 -11.43 17.22
C TYR A 196 16.72 -11.81 15.74
N LEU A 197 17.83 -12.01 15.03
CA LEU A 197 17.82 -12.54 13.67
C LEU A 197 17.16 -13.93 13.60
N ILE A 198 17.58 -14.86 14.46
CA ILE A 198 17.05 -16.24 14.48
C ILE A 198 15.55 -16.24 14.83
N LEU A 199 15.15 -15.50 15.87
CA LEU A 199 13.74 -15.38 16.29
C LEU A 199 12.87 -14.80 15.17
N THR A 200 13.33 -13.73 14.52
CA THR A 200 12.62 -13.10 13.40
C THR A 200 12.47 -14.09 12.24
N ALA A 201 13.54 -14.80 11.88
CA ALA A 201 13.50 -15.81 10.82
C ALA A 201 12.53 -16.95 11.13
N LEU A 202 12.56 -17.52 12.34
CA LEU A 202 11.70 -18.64 12.74
C LEU A 202 10.22 -18.26 12.77
N LEU A 203 9.88 -17.09 13.35
CA LEU A 203 8.49 -16.65 13.44
C LEU A 203 7.91 -16.29 12.08
N LEU A 204 8.68 -15.63 11.22
CA LEU A 204 8.25 -15.32 9.85
C LEU A 204 8.16 -16.59 8.99
N GLN A 205 9.05 -17.57 9.17
CA GLN A 205 8.92 -18.88 8.51
C GLN A 205 7.65 -19.62 8.94
N ARG A 206 7.31 -19.58 10.23
CA ARG A 206 6.05 -20.15 10.74
C ARG A 206 4.84 -19.50 10.08
N HIS A 207 4.82 -18.17 9.97
CA HIS A 207 3.75 -17.44 9.28
C HIS A 207 3.63 -17.85 7.81
N VAL A 208 4.76 -17.95 7.08
CA VAL A 208 4.75 -18.41 5.68
C VAL A 208 4.24 -19.85 5.57
N SER A 209 4.59 -20.72 6.52
CA SER A 209 4.08 -22.09 6.56
C SER A 209 2.56 -22.14 6.72
N GLN A 210 1.99 -21.27 7.54
CA GLN A 210 0.54 -21.20 7.72
C GLN A 210 -0.18 -20.69 6.45
N MET A 211 0.39 -19.71 5.74
CA MET A 211 -0.17 -19.22 4.47
C MET A 211 -0.11 -20.25 3.32
N LYS A 212 0.68 -21.32 3.45
CA LYS A 212 0.78 -22.34 2.42
C LYS A 212 -0.43 -23.27 2.34
N GLY A 213 -1.09 -23.51 3.47
CA GLY A 213 -2.25 -24.39 3.57
C GLY A 213 -3.54 -23.80 2.99
N THR A 214 -3.57 -22.50 2.68
CA THR A 214 -4.75 -21.82 2.15
C THR A 214 -4.85 -21.95 0.62
N ARG A 215 -6.05 -22.31 0.12
CA ARG A 215 -6.36 -22.50 -1.31
C ARG A 215 -5.94 -21.27 -2.13
N ARG A 216 -5.26 -21.49 -3.28
CA ARG A 216 -4.79 -20.40 -4.16
C ARG A 216 -5.92 -19.96 -5.10
N GLU A 217 -6.26 -18.68 -5.12
CA GLU A 217 -7.24 -18.07 -6.04
C GLU A 217 -6.59 -17.55 -7.35
N ILE A 218 -5.76 -18.37 -8.00
CA ILE A 218 -5.28 -18.06 -9.36
C ILE A 218 -6.14 -18.90 -10.33
N ALA A 219 -6.52 -18.35 -11.49
CA ALA A 219 -7.12 -19.17 -12.55
C ALA A 219 -6.03 -20.06 -13.15
N ARG A 220 -5.72 -21.16 -12.45
CA ARG A 220 -4.58 -22.02 -12.78
C ARG A 220 -4.80 -22.82 -14.07
N ASN A 221 -6.01 -22.78 -14.63
CA ASN A 221 -6.34 -23.34 -15.93
C ASN A 221 -6.19 -22.34 -17.08
N THR A 222 -5.93 -21.05 -16.82
CA THR A 222 -5.75 -20.03 -17.87
C THR A 222 -4.30 -19.59 -17.97
N LEU A 223 -3.77 -19.61 -19.19
CA LEU A 223 -2.44 -19.12 -19.53
C LEU A 223 -2.52 -17.70 -20.09
N PHE A 224 -1.61 -16.84 -19.63
CA PHE A 224 -1.37 -15.51 -20.15
C PHE A 224 -0.17 -15.55 -21.09
N VAL A 225 -0.43 -15.33 -22.38
CA VAL A 225 0.56 -15.38 -23.45
C VAL A 225 0.82 -13.97 -23.95
N CYS A 226 2.09 -13.55 -23.93
CA CYS A 226 2.54 -12.25 -24.46
C CYS A 226 3.43 -12.42 -25.69
N SER A 227 3.58 -11.32 -26.44
CA SER A 227 4.49 -11.22 -27.60
C SER A 227 4.00 -11.99 -28.83
N LEU A 228 2.68 -12.04 -29.02
CA LEU A 228 2.08 -12.48 -30.28
C LEU A 228 2.27 -11.40 -31.36
N PRO A 229 2.46 -11.79 -32.65
CA PRO A 229 2.33 -10.86 -33.77
C PRO A 229 0.93 -10.22 -33.79
N LYS A 230 0.83 -9.00 -34.34
CA LYS A 230 -0.42 -8.21 -34.26
C LYS A 230 -1.49 -8.72 -35.22
N GLU A 231 -1.10 -9.40 -36.28
CA GLU A 231 -1.98 -9.88 -37.35
C GLU A 231 -2.63 -11.25 -37.03
N VAL A 232 -2.49 -11.73 -35.79
CA VAL A 232 -2.89 -13.09 -35.38
C VAL A 232 -4.36 -13.16 -35.01
N THR A 233 -5.04 -14.21 -35.49
CA THR A 233 -6.41 -14.52 -35.09
C THR A 233 -6.46 -15.47 -33.88
N ALA A 234 -7.57 -15.46 -33.13
CA ALA A 234 -7.76 -16.36 -32.00
C ALA A 234 -7.71 -17.84 -32.43
N GLU A 235 -8.19 -18.15 -33.65
CA GLU A 235 -8.16 -19.49 -34.22
C GLU A 235 -6.74 -19.97 -34.55
N ASP A 236 -5.86 -19.10 -35.01
CA ASP A 236 -4.45 -19.46 -35.25
C ASP A 236 -3.76 -19.89 -33.94
N VAL A 237 -4.02 -19.17 -32.85
CA VAL A 237 -3.48 -19.49 -31.52
C VAL A 237 -4.07 -20.80 -31.00
N LYS A 238 -5.38 -20.98 -31.15
CA LYS A 238 -6.07 -22.22 -30.77
C LYS A 238 -5.50 -23.42 -31.54
N THR A 239 -5.30 -23.29 -32.84
CA THR A 239 -4.71 -24.31 -33.71
C THR A 239 -3.31 -24.70 -33.22
N HIS A 240 -2.47 -23.72 -32.86
CA HIS A 240 -1.16 -24.00 -32.30
C HIS A 240 -1.23 -24.83 -31.01
N PHE A 241 -2.06 -24.46 -30.04
CA PHE A 241 -2.15 -25.22 -28.79
C PHE A 241 -2.74 -26.62 -28.97
N VAL A 242 -3.71 -26.79 -29.86
CA VAL A 242 -4.31 -28.10 -30.15
C VAL A 242 -3.32 -29.03 -30.85
N GLU A 243 -2.57 -28.53 -31.83
CA GLU A 243 -1.57 -29.33 -32.56
C GLU A 243 -0.31 -29.61 -31.73
N ALA A 244 0.19 -28.62 -30.99
CA ALA A 244 1.41 -28.76 -30.19
C ALA A 244 1.17 -29.58 -28.91
N TYR A 245 -0.06 -29.57 -28.38
CA TYR A 245 -0.42 -30.26 -27.14
C TYR A 245 -1.74 -31.04 -27.32
N PRO A 246 -1.74 -32.16 -28.07
CA PRO A 246 -2.95 -32.92 -28.35
C PRO A 246 -3.61 -33.53 -27.11
N SER A 247 -2.86 -33.70 -26.01
CA SER A 247 -3.38 -34.13 -24.71
C SER A 247 -4.11 -33.04 -23.93
N CYS A 248 -4.04 -31.77 -24.36
CA CYS A 248 -4.58 -30.63 -23.65
C CYS A 248 -5.82 -30.09 -24.37
N GLN A 249 -6.98 -30.09 -23.70
CA GLN A 249 -8.20 -29.51 -24.26
C GLN A 249 -8.25 -27.99 -24.03
N VAL A 250 -8.26 -27.24 -25.13
CA VAL A 250 -8.43 -25.77 -25.12
C VAL A 250 -9.92 -25.41 -25.09
N CYS A 251 -10.37 -24.77 -24.03
CA CYS A 251 -11.77 -24.36 -23.85
C CYS A 251 -12.07 -23.02 -24.53
N ALA A 252 -11.19 -22.04 -24.38
CA ALA A 252 -11.37 -20.71 -24.95
C ALA A 252 -10.03 -20.02 -25.21
N VAL A 253 -9.98 -19.22 -26.27
CA VAL A 253 -8.87 -18.29 -26.55
C VAL A 253 -9.44 -16.90 -26.70
N THR A 254 -8.93 -15.94 -25.94
CA THR A 254 -9.36 -14.55 -26.00
C THR A 254 -8.17 -13.64 -26.24
N LEU A 255 -8.20 -12.88 -27.32
CA LEU A 255 -7.18 -11.88 -27.63
C LEU A 255 -7.47 -10.59 -26.86
N ALA A 256 -6.40 -9.90 -26.44
CA ALA A 256 -6.52 -8.60 -25.79
C ALA A 256 -6.39 -7.46 -26.80
N TYR A 257 -7.26 -6.47 -26.64
CA TYR A 257 -7.36 -5.29 -27.49
C TYR A 257 -7.20 -4.01 -26.68
N ASN A 258 -6.90 -2.89 -27.35
CA ASN A 258 -6.88 -1.60 -26.71
C ASN A 258 -8.31 -1.16 -26.37
N VAL A 259 -8.67 -1.23 -25.09
CA VAL A 259 -10.01 -0.89 -24.58
C VAL A 259 -10.02 0.35 -23.68
N THR A 260 -8.91 1.10 -23.59
CA THR A 260 -8.78 2.21 -22.62
C THR A 260 -9.87 3.28 -22.82
N LYS A 261 -10.08 3.72 -24.07
CA LYS A 261 -11.12 4.72 -24.40
C LYS A 261 -12.53 4.16 -24.23
N LEU A 262 -12.75 2.91 -24.67
CA LEU A 262 -14.03 2.22 -24.55
C LEU A 262 -14.48 2.08 -23.09
N MET A 263 -13.57 1.71 -22.20
CA MET A 263 -13.85 1.58 -20.76
C MET A 263 -14.17 2.92 -20.11
N TYR A 264 -13.45 3.99 -20.49
CA TYR A 264 -13.74 5.34 -20.03
C TYR A 264 -15.15 5.79 -20.44
N LEU A 265 -15.52 5.59 -21.71
CA LEU A 265 -16.85 5.94 -22.22
C LEU A 265 -17.97 5.12 -21.55
N ASP A 266 -17.77 3.81 -21.36
CA ASP A 266 -18.74 2.94 -20.67
C ASP A 266 -18.95 3.38 -19.21
N LYS A 267 -17.89 3.80 -18.52
CA LYS A 267 -17.96 4.33 -17.15
C LYS A 267 -18.80 5.61 -17.07
N GLU A 268 -18.58 6.54 -17.99
CA GLU A 268 -19.38 7.77 -18.07
C GLU A 268 -20.83 7.49 -18.48
N ARG A 269 -21.07 6.49 -19.36
CA ARG A 269 -22.44 6.04 -19.71
C ARG A 269 -23.16 5.50 -18.48
N ILE A 270 -22.55 4.57 -17.74
CA ILE A 270 -23.13 3.99 -16.52
C ILE A 270 -23.43 5.11 -15.50
N ARG A 271 -22.54 6.09 -15.37
CA ARG A 271 -22.77 7.26 -14.51
C ARG A 271 -23.98 8.08 -14.96
N ALA A 272 -24.12 8.34 -16.26
CA ALA A 272 -25.28 9.04 -16.81
C ALA A 272 -26.59 8.25 -16.58
N GLY A 273 -26.60 6.94 -16.84
CA GLY A 273 -27.75 6.07 -16.61
C GLY A 273 -28.16 5.97 -15.13
N LYS A 274 -27.19 5.89 -14.21
CA LYS A 274 -27.47 5.97 -12.75
C LYS A 274 -28.12 7.31 -12.38
N ASN A 275 -27.66 8.42 -12.96
CA ASN A 275 -28.25 9.73 -12.73
C ASN A 275 -29.67 9.84 -13.32
N LEU A 276 -29.90 9.29 -14.52
CA LEU A 276 -31.22 9.25 -15.16
C LEU A 276 -32.22 8.48 -14.28
N CYS A 277 -31.87 7.26 -13.88
CA CYS A 277 -32.70 6.41 -13.03
C CYS A 277 -33.07 7.10 -11.71
N TYR A 278 -32.15 7.88 -11.12
CA TYR A 278 -32.44 8.68 -9.94
C TYR A 278 -33.53 9.72 -10.19
N TYR A 279 -33.47 10.49 -11.28
CA TYR A 279 -34.48 11.52 -11.56
C TYR A 279 -35.82 10.93 -12.01
N GLU A 280 -35.82 9.82 -12.74
CA GLU A 280 -37.04 9.07 -13.04
C GLU A 280 -37.73 8.57 -11.77
N HIS A 281 -36.95 8.06 -10.80
CA HIS A 281 -37.48 7.65 -9.51
C HIS A 281 -38.04 8.84 -8.72
N VAL A 282 -37.36 9.99 -8.73
CA VAL A 282 -37.88 11.23 -8.11
C VAL A 282 -39.18 11.66 -8.76
N LEU A 283 -39.29 11.57 -10.09
CA LEU A 283 -40.53 11.87 -10.82
C LEU A 283 -41.66 10.92 -10.41
N ARG A 284 -41.41 9.62 -10.34
CA ARG A 284 -42.40 8.62 -9.90
C ARG A 284 -42.88 8.87 -8.46
N LYS A 285 -41.97 9.27 -7.55
CA LYS A 285 -42.29 9.47 -6.13
C LYS A 285 -42.95 10.82 -5.83
N LYS A 286 -42.53 11.90 -6.50
CA LYS A 286 -42.96 13.28 -6.20
C LYS A 286 -43.89 13.89 -7.25
N GLY A 287 -44.04 13.26 -8.42
CA GLY A 287 -44.83 13.78 -9.54
C GLY A 287 -44.26 15.05 -10.20
N GLN A 288 -43.09 15.54 -9.78
CA GLN A 288 -42.50 16.79 -10.28
C GLN A 288 -41.21 16.53 -11.07
N ARG A 289 -41.10 17.19 -12.23
CA ARG A 289 -39.86 17.21 -13.02
C ARG A 289 -38.85 18.17 -12.40
N VAL A 290 -37.62 17.69 -12.24
CA VAL A 290 -36.53 18.46 -11.63
C VAL A 290 -35.68 19.11 -12.72
N PHE A 291 -35.42 20.40 -12.58
CA PHE A 291 -34.53 21.14 -13.48
C PHE A 291 -33.14 21.28 -12.87
N ILE A 292 -32.10 21.06 -13.66
CA ILE A 292 -30.69 21.13 -13.26
C ILE A 292 -29.93 22.19 -14.06
N THR A 293 -28.85 22.69 -13.48
CA THR A 293 -27.89 23.56 -14.16
C THR A 293 -26.66 22.71 -14.55
N PRO A 294 -26.35 22.53 -15.85
CA PRO A 294 -25.29 21.61 -16.29
C PRO A 294 -23.86 22.13 -16.06
N ARG A 295 -23.67 23.34 -15.51
CA ARG A 295 -22.37 23.95 -15.24
C ARG A 295 -21.70 23.37 -13.97
N MET A 296 -20.38 23.47 -13.91
CA MET A 296 -19.60 23.14 -12.72
C MET A 296 -20.08 23.98 -11.52
N CYS A 297 -20.22 23.36 -10.35
CA CYS A 297 -20.79 23.98 -9.14
C CYS A 297 -22.23 24.52 -9.32
N GLY A 298 -23.04 23.94 -10.21
CA GLY A 298 -24.44 24.35 -10.44
C GLY A 298 -25.34 24.38 -9.19
N TYR A 299 -24.97 23.65 -8.13
CA TYR A 299 -25.64 23.69 -6.83
C TYR A 299 -25.25 24.90 -5.95
N LEU A 300 -23.99 25.36 -6.01
CA LEU A 300 -23.49 26.53 -5.28
C LEU A 300 -23.68 27.85 -6.06
N CYS A 301 -23.88 27.75 -7.37
CA CYS A 301 -24.00 28.90 -8.24
C CYS A 301 -25.43 29.47 -8.18
N CYS A 302 -25.62 30.51 -7.37
CA CYS A 302 -26.87 31.29 -7.31
C CYS A 302 -27.01 32.33 -8.45
N CYS A 303 -26.31 32.16 -9.57
CA CYS A 303 -26.35 33.14 -10.66
C CYS A 303 -27.68 33.07 -11.43
N VAL A 304 -28.37 34.21 -11.51
CA VAL A 304 -29.67 34.39 -12.19
C VAL A 304 -29.60 34.06 -13.70
N SER A 305 -28.43 34.16 -14.33
CA SER A 305 -28.23 33.84 -15.76
C SER A 305 -27.95 32.37 -16.08
N CYS A 306 -28.16 31.44 -15.14
CA CYS A 306 -27.97 30.02 -15.42
C CYS A 306 -29.23 29.40 -16.04
N VAL A 307 -29.11 28.97 -17.30
CA VAL A 307 -30.17 28.22 -18.00
C VAL A 307 -30.37 26.88 -17.29
N LYS A 308 -31.59 26.66 -16.80
CA LYS A 308 -32.03 25.41 -16.19
C LYS A 308 -32.60 24.50 -17.28
N VAL A 309 -32.19 23.23 -17.28
CA VAL A 309 -32.61 22.21 -18.25
C VAL A 309 -33.30 21.06 -17.51
N ASP A 310 -34.28 20.41 -18.12
CA ASP A 310 -34.91 19.21 -17.55
C ASP A 310 -33.83 18.12 -17.34
N ALA A 311 -33.73 17.62 -16.11
CA ALA A 311 -32.71 16.64 -15.74
C ALA A 311 -32.88 15.31 -16.46
N ILE A 312 -34.12 14.86 -16.67
CA ILE A 312 -34.39 13.57 -17.31
C ILE A 312 -33.99 13.66 -18.78
N GLU A 313 -34.46 14.70 -19.48
CA GLU A 313 -34.13 14.92 -20.88
C GLU A 313 -32.61 15.09 -21.09
N HIS A 314 -31.94 15.84 -20.22
CA HIS A 314 -30.49 16.03 -20.28
C HIS A 314 -29.71 14.73 -20.11
N TYR A 315 -29.98 13.95 -19.04
CA TYR A 315 -29.23 12.72 -18.78
C TYR A 315 -29.59 11.60 -19.77
N HIS A 316 -30.83 11.55 -20.25
CA HIS A 316 -31.25 10.62 -21.29
C HIS A 316 -30.60 10.93 -22.64
N ALA A 317 -30.54 12.21 -23.04
CA ALA A 317 -29.80 12.61 -24.23
C ALA A 317 -28.30 12.30 -24.09
N LYS A 318 -27.71 12.57 -22.91
CA LYS A 318 -26.30 12.26 -22.62
C LYS A 318 -26.02 10.75 -22.68
N GLU A 319 -26.89 9.92 -22.11
CA GLU A 319 -26.74 8.46 -22.15
C GLU A 319 -26.83 7.92 -23.58
N ARG A 320 -27.77 8.40 -24.39
CA ARG A 320 -27.87 8.02 -25.82
C ARG A 320 -26.62 8.37 -26.61
N LEU A 321 -26.11 9.59 -26.45
CA LEU A 321 -24.87 10.03 -27.11
C LEU A 321 -23.68 9.17 -26.70
N LEU A 322 -23.51 8.92 -25.40
CA LEU A 322 -22.43 8.07 -24.90
C LEU A 322 -22.57 6.62 -25.33
N LEU A 323 -23.80 6.09 -25.44
CA LEU A 323 -24.04 4.73 -25.92
C LEU A 323 -23.62 4.59 -27.38
N GLU A 324 -23.91 5.60 -28.21
CA GLU A 324 -23.51 5.62 -29.62
C GLU A 324 -21.98 5.68 -29.76
N GLU A 325 -21.30 6.54 -28.99
CA GLU A 325 -19.83 6.58 -28.95
C GLU A 325 -19.21 5.26 -28.48
N VAL A 326 -19.83 4.60 -27.48
CA VAL A 326 -19.40 3.26 -27.01
C VAL A 326 -19.54 2.21 -28.11
N ARG A 327 -20.61 2.23 -28.89
CA ARG A 327 -20.82 1.30 -30.01
C ARG A 327 -19.76 1.48 -31.10
N GLN A 328 -19.54 2.73 -31.51
CA GLN A 328 -18.52 3.06 -32.50
C GLN A 328 -17.13 2.61 -32.04
N GLU A 329 -16.77 2.90 -30.79
CA GLU A 329 -15.47 2.50 -30.25
C GLU A 329 -15.37 0.97 -30.06
N ALA A 330 -16.47 0.28 -29.78
CA ALA A 330 -16.50 -1.18 -29.68
C ALA A 330 -16.23 -1.89 -31.03
N GLU A 331 -16.66 -1.28 -32.15
CA GLU A 331 -16.32 -1.76 -33.50
C GLU A 331 -14.87 -1.47 -33.88
N ILE A 332 -14.32 -0.36 -33.39
CA ILE A 332 -12.92 0.05 -33.64
C ILE A 332 -11.94 -0.78 -32.80
N ALA A 333 -12.27 -1.13 -31.55
CA ALA A 333 -11.34 -1.77 -30.61
C ALA A 333 -10.64 -3.04 -31.15
N PRO A 334 -11.32 -3.98 -31.84
CA PRO A 334 -10.69 -5.16 -32.43
C PRO A 334 -9.57 -4.87 -33.45
N HIS A 335 -9.57 -3.69 -34.08
CA HIS A 335 -8.55 -3.27 -35.05
C HIS A 335 -7.19 -2.94 -34.40
N TYR A 336 -7.15 -2.80 -33.07
CA TYR A 336 -5.93 -2.49 -32.32
C TYR A 336 -5.54 -3.63 -31.36
N PRO A 337 -5.05 -4.78 -31.87
CA PRO A 337 -4.62 -5.90 -31.06
C PRO A 337 -3.31 -5.61 -30.32
N LEU A 338 -3.24 -6.09 -29.08
CA LEU A 338 -2.13 -5.82 -28.16
C LEU A 338 -1.02 -6.89 -28.20
N GLY A 339 -1.18 -7.95 -29.00
CA GLY A 339 -0.23 -9.08 -29.02
C GLY A 339 -0.22 -9.88 -27.71
N ILE A 340 -1.36 -9.93 -27.02
CA ILE A 340 -1.60 -10.68 -25.78
C ILE A 340 -2.81 -11.59 -25.99
N ALA A 341 -2.73 -12.81 -25.46
CA ALA A 341 -3.82 -13.78 -25.50
C ALA A 341 -4.00 -14.47 -24.13
N PHE A 342 -5.26 -14.70 -23.76
CA PHE A 342 -5.66 -15.54 -22.65
C PHE A 342 -6.13 -16.89 -23.20
N VAL A 343 -5.49 -17.98 -22.77
CA VAL A 343 -5.79 -19.33 -23.25
C VAL A 343 -6.31 -20.14 -22.08
N THR A 344 -7.60 -20.42 -22.07
CA THR A 344 -8.27 -21.19 -21.01
C THR A 344 -8.29 -22.67 -21.39
N LEU A 345 -7.75 -23.49 -20.50
CA LEU A 345 -7.68 -24.95 -20.63
C LEU A 345 -8.72 -25.59 -19.71
N GLN A 346 -9.02 -26.86 -19.95
CA GLN A 346 -9.99 -27.59 -19.14
C GLN A 346 -9.50 -27.80 -17.70
N THR A 347 -8.21 -28.13 -17.52
CA THR A 347 -7.65 -28.44 -16.20
C THR A 347 -6.37 -27.65 -15.93
N GLU A 348 -6.07 -27.48 -14.64
CA GLU A 348 -4.81 -26.88 -14.19
C GLU A 348 -3.58 -27.72 -14.60
N ALA A 349 -3.70 -29.05 -14.60
CA ALA A 349 -2.61 -29.94 -14.96
C ALA A 349 -2.12 -29.69 -16.40
N MET A 350 -3.05 -29.48 -17.33
CA MET A 350 -2.76 -29.11 -18.73
C MET A 350 -2.00 -27.79 -18.82
N ALA A 351 -2.43 -26.77 -18.06
CA ALA A 351 -1.76 -25.47 -18.03
C ALA A 351 -0.34 -25.58 -17.49
N LYS A 352 -0.14 -26.36 -16.41
CA LYS A 352 1.18 -26.65 -15.85
C LYS A 352 2.09 -27.37 -16.85
N LEU A 353 1.56 -28.33 -17.61
CA LEU A 353 2.33 -29.08 -18.60
C LEU A 353 2.88 -28.14 -19.68
N ILE A 354 2.02 -27.28 -20.23
CA ILE A 354 2.42 -26.28 -21.22
C ILE A 354 3.42 -25.30 -20.60
N LEU A 355 3.15 -24.80 -19.39
CA LEU A 355 4.05 -23.87 -18.73
C LEU A 355 5.43 -24.49 -18.45
N LYS A 356 5.51 -25.78 -18.13
CA LYS A 356 6.77 -26.52 -17.96
C LYS A 356 7.58 -26.57 -19.26
N ASP A 357 6.93 -26.79 -20.41
CA ASP A 357 7.60 -26.74 -21.73
C ASP A 357 8.17 -25.35 -22.02
N PHE A 358 7.37 -24.30 -21.82
CA PHE A 358 7.81 -22.92 -22.05
C PHE A 358 8.90 -22.42 -21.08
N ASN A 359 8.94 -22.94 -19.85
CA ASN A 359 9.88 -22.55 -18.80
C ASN A 359 11.11 -23.47 -18.67
N ALA A 360 11.25 -24.53 -19.47
CA ALA A 360 12.40 -25.41 -19.41
C ALA A 360 13.71 -24.65 -19.75
N VAL A 361 14.43 -24.22 -18.71
CA VAL A 361 15.77 -23.61 -18.82
C VAL A 361 16.79 -24.73 -19.03
N LYS A 362 17.60 -24.61 -20.08
CA LYS A 362 18.70 -25.54 -20.35
C LYS A 362 19.82 -25.34 -19.33
N CYS A 363 19.99 -26.28 -18.40
CA CYS A 363 21.27 -26.47 -17.70
C CYS A 363 21.95 -27.73 -18.27
N GLY A 364 23.14 -27.57 -18.84
CA GLY A 364 23.98 -28.67 -19.29
C GLY A 364 25.24 -28.19 -19.99
N THR A 365 26.37 -28.62 -19.45
CA THR A 365 27.78 -28.27 -19.73
C THR A 365 28.16 -28.29 -21.22
N MET A 366 29.04 -27.35 -21.59
CA MET A 366 29.90 -27.24 -22.77
C MET A 366 29.60 -28.13 -24.01
N SER A 367 29.41 -27.44 -25.15
CA SER A 367 29.50 -27.93 -26.53
C SER A 367 28.44 -28.93 -27.04
N SER A 368 27.21 -28.45 -27.27
CA SER A 368 26.38 -28.79 -28.45
C SER A 368 25.00 -28.15 -28.28
N CYS A 369 24.87 -26.87 -28.65
CA CYS A 369 23.62 -26.12 -28.53
C CYS A 369 22.70 -26.39 -29.72
N CYS A 370 22.17 -27.60 -29.88
CA CYS A 370 20.96 -27.79 -30.66
C CYS A 370 19.77 -27.29 -29.84
N GLY A 371 19.13 -26.19 -30.25
CA GLY A 371 17.94 -25.63 -29.61
C GLY A 371 16.89 -26.72 -29.35
N ALA A 372 16.41 -26.85 -28.12
CA ALA A 372 15.22 -27.68 -27.90
C ALA A 372 14.09 -26.89 -28.56
N GLN A 373 13.61 -27.39 -29.69
CA GLN A 373 12.46 -26.82 -30.38
C GLN A 373 11.26 -27.02 -29.44
N ARG A 374 10.59 -25.93 -29.04
CA ARG A 374 9.27 -26.02 -28.38
C ARG A 374 8.36 -26.89 -29.23
N GLN A 375 7.35 -27.52 -28.61
CA GLN A 375 6.41 -28.39 -29.32
C GLN A 375 5.93 -27.70 -30.62
N PRO A 376 6.33 -28.22 -31.79
CA PRO A 376 6.09 -27.55 -33.05
C PRO A 376 4.64 -27.77 -33.50
N SER A 377 4.15 -26.82 -34.29
CA SER A 377 2.83 -26.86 -34.91
C SER A 377 2.90 -26.22 -36.30
N SER A 378 1.89 -26.42 -37.13
CA SER A 378 1.77 -25.82 -38.46
C SER A 378 1.89 -24.29 -38.42
N LYS A 379 1.38 -23.67 -37.36
CA LYS A 379 1.39 -22.22 -37.11
C LYS A 379 2.59 -21.71 -36.29
N SER A 380 3.52 -22.57 -35.89
CA SER A 380 4.59 -22.18 -34.95
C SER A 380 5.55 -21.13 -35.52
N GLN A 381 5.86 -21.20 -36.81
CA GLN A 381 6.73 -20.22 -37.48
C GLN A 381 6.03 -18.88 -37.66
N SER A 382 4.76 -18.87 -38.11
CA SER A 382 3.98 -17.65 -38.32
C SER A 382 3.73 -16.91 -37.00
N LEU A 383 3.47 -17.66 -35.92
CA LEU A 383 3.21 -17.13 -34.59
C LEU A 383 4.48 -16.70 -33.84
N LYS A 384 5.68 -17.04 -34.35
CA LYS A 384 6.97 -16.76 -33.69
C LYS A 384 7.00 -17.24 -32.23
N VAL A 385 6.51 -18.47 -32.00
CA VAL A 385 6.31 -19.07 -30.66
C VAL A 385 7.55 -19.00 -29.76
N ASN A 386 8.74 -19.00 -30.35
CA ASN A 386 10.01 -18.87 -29.62
C ASN A 386 10.19 -17.55 -28.88
N LYS A 387 9.45 -16.49 -29.26
CA LYS A 387 9.49 -15.18 -28.60
C LYS A 387 8.41 -15.01 -27.54
N TRP A 388 7.51 -15.98 -27.39
CA TRP A 388 6.40 -15.87 -26.45
C TRP A 388 6.88 -15.93 -25.01
N ARG A 389 6.24 -15.13 -24.16
CA ARG A 389 6.31 -15.30 -22.71
C ARG A 389 4.98 -15.83 -22.24
N VAL A 390 5.01 -16.97 -21.56
CA VAL A 390 3.82 -17.66 -21.05
C VAL A 390 3.91 -17.71 -19.54
N GLY A 391 2.83 -17.31 -18.88
CA GLY A 391 2.66 -17.41 -17.43
C GLY A 391 1.24 -17.82 -17.08
N PHE A 392 0.98 -18.09 -15.81
CA PHE A 392 -0.40 -18.18 -15.35
C PHE A 392 -1.10 -16.82 -15.46
N ALA A 393 -2.36 -16.83 -15.90
CA ALA A 393 -3.15 -15.62 -15.91
C ALA A 393 -3.50 -15.18 -14.47
N PRO A 394 -3.29 -13.91 -14.13
CA PRO A 394 -3.85 -13.36 -12.89
C PRO A 394 -5.38 -13.47 -12.91
N TYR A 395 -6.01 -13.46 -11.74
CA TYR A 395 -7.47 -13.46 -11.65
C TYR A 395 -8.09 -12.29 -12.43
N THR A 396 -9.25 -12.47 -13.05
CA THR A 396 -9.87 -11.46 -13.94
C THR A 396 -10.06 -10.08 -13.29
N ARG A 397 -10.35 -10.03 -11.98
CA ARG A 397 -10.42 -8.78 -11.20
C ARG A 397 -9.05 -8.20 -10.81
N ASN A 398 -7.98 -8.99 -10.84
CA ASN A 398 -6.62 -8.50 -10.58
C ASN A 398 -6.03 -7.80 -11.83
N VAL A 399 -6.61 -7.99 -13.03
CA VAL A 399 -6.14 -7.37 -14.28
C VAL A 399 -6.63 -5.92 -14.42
N TYR A 400 -5.70 -5.00 -14.70
CA TYR A 400 -6.00 -3.65 -15.18
C TYR A 400 -6.07 -3.63 -16.69
N TRP A 401 -7.27 -3.85 -17.23
CA TRP A 401 -7.53 -3.90 -18.68
C TRP A 401 -7.11 -2.63 -19.42
N GLU A 402 -7.27 -1.46 -18.79
CA GLU A 402 -6.90 -0.16 -19.36
C GLU A 402 -5.39 -0.01 -19.55
N ASN A 403 -4.59 -0.63 -18.68
CA ASN A 403 -3.13 -0.53 -18.67
C ASN A 403 -2.44 -1.54 -19.59
N LEU A 404 -3.16 -2.58 -20.06
CA LEU A 404 -2.61 -3.59 -20.98
C LEU A 404 -2.10 -2.98 -22.30
N SER A 405 -2.60 -1.79 -22.68
CA SER A 405 -2.16 -1.09 -23.89
C SER A 405 -0.75 -0.48 -23.76
N VAL A 406 -0.26 -0.27 -22.54
CA VAL A 406 1.07 0.29 -22.25
C VAL A 406 2.09 -0.85 -22.18
N GLN A 407 2.93 -1.00 -23.21
CA GLN A 407 3.87 -2.13 -23.32
C GLN A 407 5.26 -1.72 -23.80
N GLY A 408 6.23 -2.64 -23.58
CA GLY A 408 7.56 -2.59 -24.17
C GLY A 408 8.36 -1.34 -23.77
N PHE A 409 8.95 -0.68 -24.76
CA PHE A 409 9.81 0.48 -24.54
C PHE A 409 9.07 1.67 -23.92
N SER A 410 7.79 1.89 -24.28
CA SER A 410 7.02 3.00 -23.71
C SER A 410 6.81 2.84 -22.20
N TRP A 411 6.51 1.62 -21.76
CA TRP A 411 6.42 1.30 -20.33
C TRP A 411 7.76 1.50 -19.63
N TYR A 412 8.85 0.98 -20.19
CA TYR A 412 10.19 1.11 -19.60
C TYR A 412 10.65 2.58 -19.51
N ALA A 413 10.43 3.37 -20.56
CA ALA A 413 10.76 4.79 -20.57
C ALA A 413 9.97 5.56 -19.49
N ARG A 414 8.67 5.27 -19.34
CA ARG A 414 7.83 5.84 -18.26
C ARG A 414 8.35 5.43 -16.88
N TYR A 415 8.64 4.15 -16.68
CA TYR A 415 9.18 3.62 -15.44
C TYR A 415 10.49 4.33 -15.06
N VAL A 416 11.46 4.40 -15.98
CA VAL A 416 12.76 5.06 -15.72
C VAL A 416 12.57 6.55 -15.46
N ALA A 417 11.77 7.25 -16.27
CA ALA A 417 11.53 8.68 -16.10
C ALA A 417 10.86 9.01 -14.76
N LEU A 418 9.84 8.25 -14.35
CA LEU A 418 9.14 8.45 -13.09
C LEU A 418 10.02 8.13 -11.88
N ASN A 419 10.82 7.06 -11.94
CA ASN A 419 11.74 6.71 -10.85
C ASN A 419 12.90 7.71 -10.76
N LEU A 420 13.43 8.18 -11.89
CA LEU A 420 14.44 9.23 -11.92
C LEU A 420 13.89 10.55 -11.37
N PHE A 421 12.70 10.95 -11.80
CA PHE A 421 12.02 12.13 -11.27
C PHE A 421 11.78 12.01 -9.76
N LEU A 422 11.28 10.87 -9.29
CA LEU A 422 11.07 10.60 -7.88
C LEU A 422 12.37 10.68 -7.09
N PHE A 423 13.46 10.10 -7.60
CA PHE A 423 14.78 10.17 -6.96
C PHE A 423 15.31 11.60 -6.84
N ILE A 424 15.20 12.40 -7.91
CA ILE A 424 15.61 13.81 -7.91
C ILE A 424 14.76 14.61 -6.92
N LEU A 425 13.43 14.44 -6.98
CA LEU A 425 12.48 15.14 -6.12
C LEU A 425 12.74 14.83 -4.65
N LEU A 426 12.94 13.55 -4.33
CA LEU A 426 13.27 13.09 -2.99
C LEU A 426 14.61 13.65 -2.51
N THR A 427 15.63 13.66 -3.38
CA THR A 427 16.93 14.27 -3.08
C THR A 427 16.79 15.76 -2.74
N LEU A 428 15.98 16.53 -3.50
CA LEU A 428 15.74 17.94 -3.21
C LEU A 428 14.98 18.14 -1.88
N PHE A 429 14.02 17.26 -1.58
CA PHE A 429 13.21 17.36 -0.36
C PHE A 429 13.91 16.87 0.91
N THR A 430 14.93 16.00 0.80
CA THR A 430 15.72 15.56 1.96
C THR A 430 16.43 16.67 2.71
N THR A 431 16.71 17.77 2.04
CA THR A 431 17.42 18.90 2.62
C THR A 431 16.56 20.14 2.53
N PRO A 432 15.68 20.39 3.52
CA PRO A 432 15.08 21.72 3.71
C PRO A 432 16.06 22.87 3.53
N THR A 433 17.29 22.69 4.01
CA THR A 433 18.37 23.67 3.90
C THR A 433 18.81 23.94 2.46
N ILE A 434 18.76 22.96 1.54
CA ILE A 434 19.04 23.18 0.11
C ILE A 434 17.94 24.03 -0.49
N ILE A 435 16.68 23.76 -0.16
CA ILE A 435 15.55 24.54 -0.67
C ILE A 435 15.64 25.99 -0.19
N ILE A 436 15.91 26.20 1.10
CA ILE A 436 16.07 27.54 1.68
C ILE A 436 17.28 28.25 1.05
N ASN A 437 18.44 27.60 0.99
CA ASN A 437 19.66 28.19 0.42
C ASN A 437 19.54 28.46 -1.09
N THR A 438 18.80 27.64 -1.84
CA THR A 438 18.53 27.89 -3.26
C THR A 438 17.51 29.01 -3.44
N MET A 439 16.44 29.06 -2.64
CA MET A 439 15.48 30.17 -2.63
C MET A 439 16.17 31.53 -2.38
N ASP A 440 17.09 31.57 -1.41
CA ASP A 440 17.90 32.76 -1.12
C ASP A 440 18.85 33.10 -2.28
N LYS A 441 19.49 32.10 -2.88
CA LYS A 441 20.35 32.29 -4.06
C LYS A 441 19.60 32.80 -5.30
N PHE A 442 18.34 32.41 -5.47
CA PHE A 442 17.47 32.87 -6.55
C PHE A 442 16.74 34.19 -6.23
N ASN A 443 17.07 34.88 -5.12
CA ASN A 443 16.45 36.14 -4.70
C ASN A 443 14.90 36.08 -4.55
N VAL A 444 14.32 34.88 -4.42
CA VAL A 444 12.86 34.69 -4.28
C VAL A 444 12.35 35.20 -2.91
N THR A 445 13.26 35.39 -1.95
CA THR A 445 13.00 35.92 -0.60
C THR A 445 12.99 37.45 -0.50
N LYS A 446 13.33 38.21 -1.55
CA LYS A 446 13.24 39.70 -1.53
C LYS A 446 11.85 40.26 -1.18
N PRO A 447 10.73 39.77 -1.74
CA PRO A 447 9.40 40.22 -1.33
C PRO A 447 9.01 39.78 0.08
N ILE A 448 9.60 38.69 0.61
CA ILE A 448 9.35 38.19 1.97
C ILE A 448 10.13 39.02 3.01
N ASN A 449 11.37 39.41 2.69
CA ASN A 449 12.16 40.33 3.52
C ASN A 449 11.53 41.74 3.56
N ALA A 450 10.86 42.16 2.48
CA ALA A 450 10.08 43.41 2.45
C ALA A 450 8.83 43.36 3.35
N LEU A 451 8.30 42.17 3.66
CA LEU A 451 7.17 41.97 4.57
C LEU A 451 7.58 41.94 6.06
N ASN A 452 8.89 41.96 6.35
CA ASN A 452 9.55 42.16 7.65
C ASN A 452 8.79 41.70 8.91
N SER A 453 8.15 40.53 8.85
CA SER A 453 7.45 39.95 9.98
C SER A 453 8.24 38.72 10.46
N PRO A 454 8.65 38.69 11.74
CA PRO A 454 9.43 37.58 12.30
C PRO A 454 8.65 36.25 12.27
N ILE A 455 7.32 36.34 12.18
CA ILE A 455 6.43 35.19 12.05
C ILE A 455 6.61 34.54 10.66
N ILE A 456 6.59 35.30 9.56
CA ILE A 456 6.69 34.70 8.21
C ILE A 456 8.08 34.11 7.97
N SER A 457 9.15 34.78 8.40
CA SER A 457 10.52 34.29 8.18
C SER A 457 10.87 33.04 8.99
N GLN A 458 10.27 32.84 10.17
CA GLN A 458 10.52 31.66 11.03
C GLN A 458 9.52 30.52 10.78
N PHE A 459 8.26 30.83 10.46
CA PHE A 459 7.25 29.80 10.21
C PHE A 459 7.33 29.23 8.80
N PHE A 460 7.71 30.02 7.78
CA PHE A 460 7.71 29.55 6.40
C PHE A 460 8.64 28.34 6.17
N PRO A 461 9.90 28.32 6.65
CA PRO A 461 10.78 27.15 6.51
C PRO A 461 10.21 25.90 7.21
N THR A 462 9.66 26.08 8.40
CA THR A 462 9.12 25.00 9.25
C THR A 462 7.82 24.41 8.65
N PHE A 463 6.94 25.27 8.15
CA PHE A 463 5.71 24.86 7.46
C PHE A 463 6.03 24.15 6.14
N LEU A 464 6.96 24.69 5.36
CA LEU A 464 7.40 24.10 4.09
C LEU A 464 7.93 22.67 4.31
N LEU A 465 8.75 22.50 5.35
CA LEU A 465 9.24 21.20 5.81
C LEU A 465 8.11 20.23 6.15
N TRP A 466 7.19 20.67 6.99
CA TRP A 466 6.07 19.85 7.44
C TRP A 466 5.18 19.45 6.25
N ALA A 467 4.85 20.40 5.37
CA ALA A 467 4.06 20.15 4.17
C ALA A 467 4.71 19.14 3.23
N PHE A 468 6.03 19.25 2.99
CA PHE A 468 6.74 18.28 2.14
C PHE A 468 6.87 16.89 2.77
N SER A 469 7.08 16.82 4.09
CA SER A 469 7.14 15.53 4.80
C SER A 469 5.79 14.80 4.75
N ALA A 470 4.67 15.52 4.82
CA ALA A 470 3.33 14.96 4.67
C ALA A 470 2.99 14.59 3.21
N LEU A 471 3.54 15.33 2.24
CA LEU A 471 3.30 15.09 0.81
C LEU A 471 4.12 13.91 0.26
N LEU A 472 5.27 13.60 0.86
CA LEU A 472 6.21 12.57 0.40
C LEU A 472 5.56 11.21 0.08
N PRO A 473 4.78 10.61 1.00
CA PRO A 473 4.20 9.28 0.78
C PRO A 473 3.16 9.32 -0.35
N THR A 474 2.44 10.44 -0.46
CA THR A 474 1.46 10.70 -1.52
C THR A 474 2.13 10.80 -2.89
N ILE A 475 3.31 11.42 -2.98
CA ILE A 475 4.10 11.48 -4.22
C ILE A 475 4.57 10.08 -4.63
N VAL A 476 5.09 9.29 -3.70
CA VAL A 476 5.52 7.91 -3.98
C VAL A 476 4.33 7.08 -4.48
N TYR A 477 3.17 7.24 -3.84
CA TYR A 477 1.92 6.62 -4.26
C TYR A 477 1.53 6.98 -5.70
N TYR A 478 1.40 8.26 -6.03
CA TYR A 478 1.05 8.68 -7.39
C TYR A 478 2.12 8.33 -8.43
N SER A 479 3.40 8.29 -8.04
CA SER A 479 4.48 7.81 -8.90
C SER A 479 4.26 6.36 -9.33
N THR A 480 3.76 5.51 -8.42
CA THR A 480 3.50 4.09 -8.73
C THR A 480 2.27 3.90 -9.62
N LEU A 481 1.21 4.67 -9.40
CA LEU A 481 0.04 4.69 -10.29
C LEU A 481 0.41 5.13 -11.71
N GLY A 482 1.32 6.11 -11.83
CA GLY A 482 1.82 6.59 -13.12
C GLY A 482 2.62 5.54 -13.92
N GLU A 483 3.10 4.46 -13.30
CA GLU A 483 3.81 3.37 -13.99
C GLU A 483 2.88 2.52 -14.86
N ALA A 484 1.56 2.55 -14.62
CA ALA A 484 0.55 1.79 -15.35
C ALA A 484 0.87 0.28 -15.43
N HIS A 485 0.99 -0.38 -14.27
CA HIS A 485 1.17 -1.83 -14.20
C HIS A 485 -0.06 -2.60 -14.73
N TRP A 486 0.16 -3.78 -15.30
CA TRP A 486 -0.92 -4.60 -15.88
C TRP A 486 -1.80 -5.31 -14.85
N SER A 487 -1.30 -5.52 -13.63
CA SER A 487 -2.06 -6.15 -12.54
C SER A 487 -2.02 -5.31 -11.26
N ARG A 488 -3.11 -5.37 -10.49
CA ARG A 488 -3.20 -4.76 -9.15
C ARG A 488 -2.08 -5.27 -8.25
N SER A 489 -1.83 -6.58 -8.28
CA SER A 489 -0.78 -7.21 -7.47
C SER A 489 0.62 -6.69 -7.78
N SER A 490 0.97 -6.52 -9.06
CA SER A 490 2.26 -5.93 -9.46
C SER A 490 2.39 -4.46 -9.05
N GLU A 491 1.31 -3.69 -9.12
CA GLU A 491 1.27 -2.30 -8.67
C GLU A 491 1.54 -2.20 -7.17
N GLN A 492 0.82 -2.98 -6.36
CA GLN A 492 0.97 -3.02 -4.90
C GLN A 492 2.38 -3.47 -4.47
N LEU A 493 2.99 -4.42 -5.20
CA LEU A 493 4.39 -4.84 -4.99
C LEU A 493 5.40 -3.73 -5.30
N SER A 494 5.20 -3.00 -6.40
CA SER A 494 6.04 -1.84 -6.74
C SER A 494 5.92 -0.76 -5.65
N MET A 495 4.68 -0.47 -5.26
CA MET A 495 4.35 0.51 -4.23
C MET A 495 5.01 0.20 -2.89
N MET A 496 4.86 -1.04 -2.39
CA MET A 496 5.49 -1.50 -1.15
C MET A 496 7.01 -1.30 -1.16
N ARG A 497 7.69 -1.76 -2.22
CA ARG A 497 9.15 -1.65 -2.34
C ARG A 497 9.65 -0.21 -2.36
N LYS A 498 9.02 0.63 -3.18
CA LYS A 498 9.41 2.04 -3.28
C LYS A 498 9.18 2.77 -1.97
N LEU A 499 7.98 2.61 -1.41
CA LEU A 499 7.61 3.28 -0.17
C LEU A 499 8.52 2.83 0.97
N TYR A 500 8.77 1.53 1.12
CA TYR A 500 9.71 1.00 2.12
C TYR A 500 11.12 1.57 1.94
N PHE A 501 11.70 1.48 0.74
CA PHE A 501 13.07 1.96 0.49
C PHE A 501 13.21 3.46 0.75
N PHE A 502 12.29 4.28 0.25
CA PHE A 502 12.37 5.73 0.40
C PHE A 502 12.08 6.18 1.82
N LEU A 503 11.08 5.62 2.50
CA LEU A 503 10.83 5.93 3.90
C LEU A 503 12.00 5.50 4.78
N LEU A 504 12.59 4.32 4.54
CA LEU A 504 13.77 3.86 5.28
C LEU A 504 14.97 4.81 5.06
N PHE A 505 15.20 5.24 3.82
CA PHE A 505 16.28 6.16 3.51
C PHE A 505 16.11 7.52 4.21
N MET A 506 14.87 8.04 4.25
CA MET A 506 14.56 9.34 4.87
C MET A 506 14.50 9.32 6.39
N VAL A 507 13.83 8.32 6.96
CA VAL A 507 13.56 8.26 8.39
C VAL A 507 14.74 7.67 9.14
N LEU A 508 15.36 6.61 8.60
CA LEU A 508 16.47 5.92 9.28
C LEU A 508 17.82 6.39 8.77
N LEU A 509 18.15 6.23 7.49
CA LEU A 509 19.54 6.35 7.04
C LEU A 509 20.11 7.78 7.10
N LEU A 510 19.39 8.78 6.59
CA LEU A 510 19.91 10.16 6.55
C LEU A 510 20.08 10.79 7.95
N PRO A 511 19.07 10.79 8.84
CA PRO A 511 19.21 11.39 10.16
C PRO A 511 20.28 10.68 10.99
N SER A 512 20.37 9.35 10.88
CA SER A 512 21.29 8.55 11.70
C SER A 512 22.74 8.63 11.23
N LEU A 513 23.02 9.15 10.03
CA LEU A 513 24.38 9.48 9.58
C LEU A 513 24.75 10.95 9.87
N GLY A 514 23.83 11.74 10.46
CA GLY A 514 24.00 13.19 10.60
C GLY A 514 24.06 13.92 9.25
N LEU A 515 23.65 13.25 8.17
CA LEU A 515 23.70 13.74 6.81
C LEU A 515 22.40 14.45 6.52
N THR A 516 22.37 15.74 6.82
CA THR A 516 21.23 16.60 6.49
C THR A 516 21.10 16.82 4.98
N SER A 517 22.12 16.45 4.17
CA SER A 517 22.07 16.63 2.72
C SER A 517 22.82 15.62 1.88
N LEU A 518 22.34 15.43 0.64
CA LEU A 518 22.96 14.59 -0.37
C LEU A 518 24.34 15.14 -0.82
N ALA A 519 24.57 16.45 -0.76
CA ALA A 519 25.89 17.03 -1.02
C ALA A 519 26.90 16.57 0.04
N VAL A 520 26.51 16.57 1.32
CA VAL A 520 27.34 16.07 2.42
C VAL A 520 27.46 14.53 2.35
N PHE A 521 26.44 13.81 1.87
CA PHE A 521 26.53 12.37 1.61
C PHE A 521 27.57 12.03 0.53
N PHE A 522 27.61 12.77 -0.59
CA PHE A 522 28.59 12.53 -1.64
C PHE A 522 30.01 12.94 -1.23
N GLN A 523 30.15 14.02 -0.46
CA GLN A 523 31.42 14.36 0.20
C GLN A 523 31.85 13.23 1.15
N TRP A 524 30.94 12.71 1.98
CA TRP A 524 31.23 11.57 2.83
C TRP A 524 31.66 10.32 2.04
N LEU A 525 31.01 10.03 0.91
CA LEU A 525 31.25 8.82 0.12
C LEU A 525 32.57 8.87 -0.67
N PHE A 526 32.99 10.06 -1.12
CA PHE A 526 34.11 10.21 -2.06
C PHE A 526 35.28 11.06 -1.57
N ASP A 527 35.13 11.84 -0.49
CA ASP A 527 36.18 12.73 0.04
C ASP A 527 37.00 12.07 1.16
N LYS A 528 38.31 11.90 0.92
CA LYS A 528 39.24 11.26 1.86
C LYS A 528 39.57 12.17 3.06
N GLU A 529 39.54 13.49 2.89
CA GLU A 529 39.84 14.43 3.98
C GLU A 529 38.69 14.47 5.00
N PHE A 530 37.44 14.34 4.53
CA PHE A 530 36.25 14.25 5.35
C PHE A 530 36.25 13.02 6.28
N LEU A 531 36.75 11.87 5.79
CA LEU A 531 36.86 10.65 6.59
C LEU A 531 37.95 10.73 7.68
N SER A 532 39.04 11.45 7.42
CA SER A 532 40.17 11.58 8.35
C SER A 532 39.90 12.56 9.52
N SER A 533 39.12 13.61 9.27
CA SER A 533 38.69 14.60 10.27
C SER A 533 37.31 14.30 10.89
N GLY A 534 36.56 13.37 10.30
CA GLY A 534 35.19 13.01 10.71
C GLY A 534 35.08 11.99 11.84
N THR A 535 36.15 11.27 12.20
CA THR A 535 36.13 10.23 13.25
C THR A 535 35.59 10.76 14.59
N VAL A 536 35.95 12.00 14.98
CA VAL A 536 35.44 12.68 16.18
C VAL A 536 33.97 13.11 16.02
N ARG A 537 33.51 13.42 14.80
CA ARG A 537 32.11 13.80 14.51
C ARG A 537 31.18 12.58 14.51
N PHE A 538 31.63 11.43 13.99
CA PHE A 538 30.88 10.17 13.94
C PHE A 538 30.74 9.51 15.31
N GLU A 539 31.71 9.69 16.21
CA GLU A 539 31.59 9.25 17.60
C GLU A 539 30.45 10.00 18.32
N CYS A 540 30.13 11.23 17.89
CA CYS A 540 29.01 12.02 18.39
C CYS A 540 27.67 11.76 17.65
N VAL A 541 27.65 11.10 16.48
CA VAL A 541 26.40 10.81 15.73
C VAL A 541 25.54 9.75 16.44
N PHE A 542 26.16 8.89 17.26
CA PHE A 542 25.45 7.95 18.15
C PHE A 542 25.25 8.47 19.57
N LEU A 543 25.25 9.80 19.75
CA LEU A 543 24.89 10.39 21.04
C LEU A 543 23.52 9.84 21.48
N PRO A 544 23.37 9.49 22.77
CA PRO A 544 22.10 9.07 23.34
C PRO A 544 20.88 9.89 22.95
N ASP A 545 21.06 11.19 22.72
CA ASP A 545 20.02 12.14 22.34
C ASP A 545 19.37 11.79 20.98
N GLN A 546 20.09 11.12 20.06
CA GLN A 546 19.51 10.61 18.81
C GLN A 546 18.60 9.40 19.07
N GLY A 547 18.92 8.57 20.06
CA GLY A 547 18.03 7.48 20.50
C GLY A 547 16.70 8.03 21.04
N ALA A 548 16.73 9.13 21.78
CA ALA A 548 15.53 9.78 22.30
C ALA A 548 14.64 10.34 21.17
N PHE A 549 15.25 10.87 20.10
CA PHE A 549 14.51 11.30 18.90
C PHE A 549 13.69 10.16 18.29
N PHE A 550 14.29 8.98 18.07
CA PHE A 550 13.57 7.84 17.48
C PHE A 550 12.50 7.27 18.41
N VAL A 551 12.72 7.27 19.72
CA VAL A 551 11.68 6.90 20.70
C VAL A 551 10.49 7.87 20.61
N ASN A 552 10.75 9.18 20.61
CA ASN A 552 9.72 10.20 20.46
C ASN A 552 8.96 10.08 19.13
N TYR A 553 9.68 9.78 18.05
CA TYR A 553 9.08 9.52 16.73
C TYR A 553 8.13 8.31 16.76
N VAL A 554 8.55 7.18 17.35
CA VAL A 554 7.71 5.97 17.47
C VAL A 554 6.49 6.24 18.35
N ILE A 555 6.63 6.99 19.45
CA ILE A 555 5.50 7.39 20.31
C ILE A 555 4.49 8.24 19.53
N ALA A 556 4.96 9.24 18.79
CA ALA A 556 4.09 10.08 17.98
C ALA A 556 3.38 9.27 16.88
N ALA A 557 4.08 8.35 16.22
CA ALA A 557 3.49 7.46 15.24
C ALA A 557 2.48 6.47 15.86
N ALA A 558 2.76 5.92 17.05
CA ALA A 558 1.86 5.03 17.80
C ALA A 558 0.54 5.69 18.12
N LEU A 559 0.59 6.89 18.67
CA LEU A 559 -0.59 7.58 19.17
C LEU A 559 -1.23 8.42 18.05
N VAL A 560 -0.57 9.51 17.65
CA VAL A 560 -1.14 10.46 16.67
C VAL A 560 -1.27 9.82 15.29
N GLY A 561 -0.28 9.03 14.84
CA GLY A 561 -0.33 8.33 13.55
C GLY A 561 -1.53 7.40 13.43
N SER A 562 -1.70 6.49 14.41
CA SER A 562 -2.84 5.54 14.42
C SER A 562 -4.20 6.25 14.49
N ALA A 563 -4.33 7.32 15.28
CA ALA A 563 -5.58 8.09 15.33
C ALA A 563 -5.89 8.83 14.03
N MET A 564 -4.87 9.39 13.36
CA MET A 564 -5.03 10.04 12.06
C MET A 564 -5.46 9.06 10.96
N GLU A 565 -4.92 7.84 10.98
CA GLU A 565 -5.33 6.75 10.08
C GLU A 565 -6.77 6.32 10.32
N LEU A 566 -7.24 6.30 11.57
CA LEU A 566 -8.63 6.01 11.91
C LEU A 566 -9.59 7.10 11.39
N LEU A 567 -9.19 8.38 11.51
CA LEU A 567 -9.95 9.54 11.04
C LEU A 567 -10.01 9.67 9.51
N ARG A 568 -8.96 9.22 8.79
CA ARG A 568 -8.82 9.31 7.33
C ARG A 568 -9.04 10.73 6.79
N LEU A 569 -8.48 11.73 7.47
CA LEU A 569 -8.67 13.15 7.12
C LEU A 569 -8.41 13.49 5.64
N PRO A 570 -7.35 12.97 4.97
CA PRO A 570 -7.14 13.25 3.54
C PRO A 570 -8.28 12.73 2.65
N GLY A 571 -8.78 11.52 2.94
CA GLY A 571 -9.90 10.94 2.20
C GLY A 571 -11.21 11.70 2.43
N LEU A 572 -11.45 12.14 3.68
CA LEU A 572 -12.61 12.96 4.03
C LEU A 572 -12.56 14.35 3.38
N LEU A 573 -11.38 14.97 3.31
CA LEU A 573 -11.20 16.26 2.63
C LEU A 573 -11.51 16.13 1.13
N LEU A 574 -10.96 15.12 0.46
CA LEU A 574 -11.24 14.85 -0.96
C LEU A 574 -12.72 14.55 -1.20
N TYR A 575 -13.38 13.84 -0.29
CA TYR A 575 -14.82 13.61 -0.33
C TYR A 575 -15.61 14.93 -0.31
N VAL A 576 -15.31 15.80 0.67
CA VAL A 576 -15.99 17.09 0.80
C VAL A 576 -15.76 17.95 -0.44
N ILE A 577 -14.53 17.99 -0.97
CA ILE A 577 -14.20 18.70 -2.21
C ILE A 577 -15.03 18.15 -3.38
N ARG A 578 -15.09 16.83 -3.57
CA ARG A 578 -15.90 16.19 -4.63
C ARG A 578 -17.39 16.50 -4.49
N LEU A 579 -17.90 16.56 -3.25
CA LEU A 579 -19.30 16.90 -2.97
C LEU A 579 -19.60 18.38 -3.28
N MET A 580 -18.64 19.28 -3.04
CA MET A 580 -18.74 20.70 -3.38
C MET A 580 -18.74 20.93 -4.90
N ILE A 581 -17.96 20.13 -5.66
CA ILE A 581 -17.85 20.23 -7.11
C ILE A 581 -19.05 19.59 -7.86
N ALA A 582 -19.78 18.67 -7.22
CA ALA A 582 -20.91 17.96 -7.83
C ALA A 582 -22.00 18.90 -8.38
N ARG A 583 -22.47 18.64 -9.61
CA ARG A 583 -23.35 19.56 -10.36
C ARG A 583 -24.82 19.44 -9.99
N SER A 584 -25.25 18.24 -9.62
CA SER A 584 -26.67 17.90 -9.44
C SER A 584 -26.90 16.99 -8.22
N ALA A 585 -28.16 16.87 -7.78
CA ALA A 585 -28.52 16.02 -6.64
C ALA A 585 -28.18 14.54 -6.89
N ALA A 586 -28.38 14.07 -8.13
CA ALA A 586 -27.98 12.73 -8.55
C ALA A 586 -26.47 12.53 -8.49
N GLU A 587 -25.67 13.50 -8.95
CA GLU A 587 -24.21 13.40 -8.89
C GLU A 587 -23.69 13.37 -7.45
N ARG A 588 -24.33 14.10 -6.53
CA ARG A 588 -24.00 14.01 -5.09
C ARG A 588 -24.30 12.63 -4.51
N LYS A 589 -25.43 12.02 -4.90
CA LYS A 589 -25.76 10.64 -4.52
C LYS A 589 -24.75 9.66 -5.11
N TYR A 590 -24.38 9.82 -6.38
CA TYR A 590 -23.35 9.01 -7.04
C TYR A 590 -21.98 9.15 -6.33
N VAL A 591 -21.58 10.36 -5.94
CA VAL A 591 -20.34 10.57 -5.17
C VAL A 591 -20.41 9.89 -3.81
N LYS A 592 -21.56 9.90 -3.14
CA LYS A 592 -21.78 9.18 -1.87
C LYS A 592 -21.66 7.66 -2.03
N GLU A 593 -22.25 7.11 -3.08
CA GLU A 593 -22.26 5.66 -3.34
C GLU A 593 -20.90 5.13 -3.80
N ASN A 594 -20.15 5.88 -4.60
CA ASN A 594 -18.84 5.43 -5.13
C ASN A 594 -17.66 6.01 -4.35
N GLN A 595 -17.84 6.22 -3.04
CA GLN A 595 -16.80 6.76 -2.16
C GLN A 595 -15.91 5.69 -1.54
N ALA A 596 -16.32 4.42 -1.58
CA ALA A 596 -15.55 3.34 -1.00
C ALA A 596 -14.26 3.10 -1.81
N TYR A 597 -13.15 2.92 -1.09
CA TYR A 597 -11.84 2.65 -1.67
C TYR A 597 -11.45 1.19 -1.41
N GLU A 598 -10.69 0.59 -2.32
CA GLU A 598 -10.02 -0.69 -2.09
C GLU A 598 -8.92 -0.50 -1.03
N PHE A 599 -8.69 -1.50 -0.17
CA PHE A 599 -7.60 -1.45 0.81
C PHE A 599 -6.24 -1.62 0.13
N GLU A 600 -5.37 -0.61 0.28
CA GLU A 600 -4.07 -0.57 -0.38
C GLU A 600 -2.98 -1.28 0.44
N TYR A 601 -2.97 -2.60 0.35
CA TYR A 601 -2.03 -3.44 1.10
C TYR A 601 -0.56 -3.03 0.91
N GLY A 602 -0.14 -2.64 -0.30
CA GLY A 602 1.24 -2.26 -0.60
C GLY A 602 1.72 -1.05 0.18
N ALA A 603 0.89 0.00 0.28
CA ALA A 603 1.21 1.19 1.07
C ALA A 603 1.24 0.86 2.57
N MET A 604 0.27 0.09 3.06
CA MET A 604 0.17 -0.26 4.48
C MET A 604 1.34 -1.15 4.94
N TYR A 605 1.71 -2.17 4.16
CA TYR A 605 2.91 -2.96 4.40
C TYR A 605 4.17 -2.10 4.44
N GLY A 606 4.34 -1.17 3.49
CA GLY A 606 5.52 -0.29 3.43
C GLY A 606 5.72 0.54 4.70
N TRP A 607 4.63 1.09 5.27
CA TRP A 607 4.67 1.84 6.52
C TRP A 607 5.02 0.98 7.73
N ILE A 608 4.34 -0.16 7.88
CA ILE A 608 4.59 -1.09 8.99
C ILE A 608 6.02 -1.63 8.93
N LEU A 609 6.48 -2.04 7.74
CA LEU A 609 7.84 -2.53 7.53
C LEU A 609 8.88 -1.48 7.89
N CYS A 610 8.66 -0.21 7.51
CA CYS A 610 9.56 0.88 7.85
C CYS A 610 9.68 1.06 9.36
N LEU A 611 8.55 1.22 10.07
CA LEU A 611 8.56 1.41 11.52
C LEU A 611 9.11 0.19 12.26
N PHE A 612 8.73 -1.02 11.84
CA PHE A 612 9.29 -2.26 12.38
C PHE A 612 10.81 -2.32 12.20
N THR A 613 11.33 -1.88 11.05
CA THR A 613 12.78 -1.80 10.79
C THR A 613 13.46 -0.77 11.70
N VAL A 614 12.86 0.39 11.93
CA VAL A 614 13.38 1.41 12.87
C VAL A 614 13.43 0.86 14.29
N ILE A 615 12.35 0.22 14.76
CA ILE A 615 12.28 -0.40 16.08
C ILE A 615 13.36 -1.47 16.23
N LEU A 616 13.52 -2.36 15.24
CA LEU A 616 14.55 -3.39 15.27
C LEU A 616 15.97 -2.82 15.22
N ALA A 617 16.24 -1.83 14.36
CA ALA A 617 17.56 -1.21 14.23
C ALA A 617 18.04 -0.58 15.55
N TYR A 618 17.14 0.04 16.30
CA TYR A 618 17.46 0.66 17.59
C TYR A 618 17.21 -0.22 18.82
N SER A 619 16.58 -1.39 18.67
CA SER A 619 16.20 -2.28 19.79
C SER A 619 17.34 -2.69 20.72
N ILE A 620 18.57 -2.79 20.19
CA ILE A 620 19.78 -3.18 20.93
C ILE A 620 20.52 -1.95 21.47
N ILE A 621 20.58 -0.88 20.67
CA ILE A 621 21.28 0.37 21.03
C ILE A 621 20.50 1.12 22.12
N CYS A 622 19.17 1.21 21.95
CA CYS A 622 18.22 1.87 22.82
C CYS A 622 17.03 0.93 23.08
N PRO A 623 17.11 0.05 24.10
CA PRO A 623 16.07 -0.94 24.41
C PRO A 623 14.69 -0.35 24.69
N VAL A 624 14.63 0.91 25.15
CA VAL A 624 13.40 1.63 25.49
C VAL A 624 12.47 1.81 24.28
N ILE A 625 12.98 1.76 23.04
CA ILE A 625 12.14 1.92 21.84
C ILE A 625 11.16 0.74 21.62
N VAL A 626 11.54 -0.47 22.05
CA VAL A 626 10.79 -1.71 21.77
C VAL A 626 9.40 -1.73 22.41
N PRO A 627 9.19 -1.39 23.70
CA PRO A 627 7.84 -1.35 24.29
C PRO A 627 6.93 -0.32 23.61
N PHE A 628 7.44 0.86 23.25
CA PHE A 628 6.66 1.84 22.50
C PHE A 628 6.35 1.37 21.07
N GLY A 629 7.28 0.63 20.45
CA GLY A 629 7.05 -0.07 19.19
C GLY A 629 5.99 -1.17 19.28
N LEU A 630 5.92 -1.90 20.40
CA LEU A 630 4.85 -2.86 20.66
C LEU A 630 3.49 -2.16 20.79
N ILE A 631 3.42 -1.02 21.50
CA ILE A 631 2.20 -0.19 21.57
C ILE A 631 1.78 0.26 20.17
N TYR A 632 2.71 0.72 19.33
CA TYR A 632 2.42 1.07 17.93
C TYR A 632 1.79 -0.11 17.19
N MET A 633 2.43 -1.29 17.21
CA MET A 633 1.93 -2.45 16.45
C MET A 633 0.57 -2.94 16.94
N VAL A 634 0.30 -2.90 18.25
CA VAL A 634 -1.01 -3.26 18.81
C VAL A 634 -2.08 -2.25 18.38
N LEU A 635 -1.81 -0.94 18.50
CA LEU A 635 -2.75 0.09 18.06
C LEU A 635 -2.99 0.00 16.55
N LYS A 636 -1.94 -0.21 15.76
CA LYS A 636 -2.01 -0.37 14.31
C LYS A 636 -2.88 -1.57 13.92
N TYR A 637 -2.66 -2.73 14.55
CA TYR A 637 -3.50 -3.92 14.34
C TYR A 637 -4.98 -3.67 14.63
N LEU A 638 -5.30 -2.92 15.68
CA LEU A 638 -6.69 -2.58 16.00
C LEU A 638 -7.29 -1.62 14.96
N VAL A 639 -6.57 -0.56 14.59
CA VAL A 639 -7.04 0.41 13.59
C VAL A 639 -7.24 -0.26 12.23
N ASP A 640 -6.33 -1.12 11.80
CA ASP A 640 -6.44 -1.80 10.51
C ASP A 640 -7.53 -2.85 10.49
N ARG A 641 -7.70 -3.63 11.57
CA ARG A 641 -8.83 -4.55 11.70
C ARG A 641 -10.17 -3.82 11.63
N TYR A 642 -10.26 -2.63 12.23
CA TYR A 642 -11.47 -1.80 12.13
C TYR A 642 -11.71 -1.31 10.71
N ASN A 643 -10.67 -0.73 10.09
CA ASN A 643 -10.73 -0.19 8.75
C ASN A 643 -11.10 -1.27 7.71
N LEU A 644 -10.49 -2.44 7.78
CA LEU A 644 -10.81 -3.56 6.88
C LEU A 644 -12.26 -4.03 7.03
N CYS A 645 -12.78 -4.08 8.26
CA CYS A 645 -14.13 -4.59 8.51
C CYS A 645 -15.25 -3.63 8.11
N PHE A 646 -15.03 -2.32 8.22
CA PHE A 646 -16.13 -1.35 8.17
C PHE A 646 -15.98 -0.24 7.13
N VAL A 647 -14.83 -0.12 6.48
CA VAL A 647 -14.51 1.05 5.66
C VAL A 647 -14.13 0.68 4.25
N TYR A 648 -13.25 -0.31 4.09
CA TYR A 648 -12.63 -0.62 2.81
C TYR A 648 -13.36 -1.75 2.08
N LEU A 649 -13.26 -1.71 0.76
CA LEU A 649 -13.70 -2.81 -0.10
C LEU A 649 -12.68 -3.94 -0.07
N SER A 650 -13.19 -5.18 -0.21
CA SER A 650 -12.35 -6.36 -0.36
C SER A 650 -11.58 -6.28 -1.68
N ALA A 651 -10.25 -6.16 -1.60
CA ALA A 651 -9.38 -6.34 -2.75
C ALA A 651 -8.96 -7.82 -2.86
N ARG A 652 -8.83 -8.30 -4.11
CA ARG A 652 -8.32 -9.65 -4.41
C ARG A 652 -6.95 -9.54 -5.07
N LEU A 653 -5.91 -9.91 -4.35
CA LEU A 653 -4.52 -9.85 -4.74
C LEU A 653 -3.91 -11.25 -4.83
N ASP A 654 -2.78 -11.33 -5.51
CA ASP A 654 -1.99 -12.56 -5.54
C ASP A 654 -1.25 -12.71 -4.20
N ARG A 655 -1.20 -13.94 -3.69
CA ARG A 655 -0.45 -14.29 -2.46
C ARG A 655 1.01 -13.81 -2.46
N GLN A 656 1.61 -13.61 -3.64
CA GLN A 656 2.97 -13.12 -3.78
C GLN A 656 3.20 -11.77 -3.07
N VAL A 657 2.19 -10.90 -3.02
CA VAL A 657 2.29 -9.60 -2.32
C VAL A 657 2.61 -9.82 -0.83
N HIS A 658 1.85 -10.72 -0.18
CA HIS A 658 2.02 -11.07 1.23
C HIS A 658 3.37 -11.76 1.49
N LEU A 659 3.78 -12.68 0.62
CA LEU A 659 5.08 -13.37 0.75
C LEU A 659 6.26 -12.41 0.61
N GLU A 660 6.15 -11.43 -0.29
CA GLU A 660 7.19 -10.44 -0.48
C GLU A 660 7.31 -9.47 0.70
N ALA A 661 6.19 -9.11 1.35
CA ALA A 661 6.22 -8.35 2.59
C ALA A 661 7.01 -9.08 3.68
N VAL A 662 6.82 -10.40 3.81
CA VAL A 662 7.58 -11.24 4.74
C VAL A 662 9.07 -11.28 4.39
N ASN A 663 9.41 -11.44 3.10
CA ASN A 663 10.81 -11.41 2.65
C ASN A 663 11.47 -10.07 2.99
N GLN A 664 10.75 -8.95 2.84
CA GLN A 664 11.27 -7.63 3.19
C GLN A 664 11.41 -7.44 4.70
N ALA A 665 10.51 -8.00 5.51
CA ALA A 665 10.63 -7.99 6.97
C ALA A 665 11.90 -8.72 7.46
N LEU A 666 12.35 -9.76 6.76
CA LEU A 666 13.63 -10.43 7.05
C LEU A 666 14.85 -9.53 6.81
N GLY A 667 14.71 -8.43 6.06
CA GLY A 667 15.76 -7.42 5.89
C GLY A 667 15.99 -6.57 7.14
N ALA A 668 14.98 -6.40 8.01
CA ALA A 668 15.08 -5.58 9.21
C ALA A 668 16.18 -6.02 10.21
N PRO A 669 16.32 -7.32 10.57
CA PRO A 669 17.43 -7.76 11.41
C PRO A 669 18.80 -7.64 10.71
N ILE A 670 18.88 -7.70 9.39
CA ILE A 670 20.13 -7.44 8.64
C ILE A 670 20.53 -5.97 8.82
N ILE A 671 19.56 -5.05 8.69
CA ILE A 671 19.79 -3.62 8.93
C ILE A 671 20.22 -3.38 10.37
N CYS A 672 19.61 -4.05 11.35
CA CYS A 672 20.04 -4.02 12.75
C CYS A 672 21.51 -4.45 12.93
N LEU A 673 21.93 -5.54 12.27
CA LEU A 673 23.33 -6.00 12.30
C LEU A 673 24.29 -5.00 11.65
N ILE A 674 23.91 -4.39 10.51
CA ILE A 674 24.69 -3.31 9.88
C ILE A 674 24.84 -2.14 10.86
N TRP A 675 23.76 -1.78 11.54
CA TRP A 675 23.75 -0.67 12.50
C TRP A 675 24.63 -0.94 13.72
N LEU A 676 24.55 -2.16 14.26
CA LEU A 676 25.38 -2.58 15.37
C LEU A 676 26.87 -2.67 14.99
N TYR A 677 27.18 -3.19 13.79
CA TYR A 677 28.55 -3.22 13.27
C TYR A 677 29.10 -1.80 13.13
N PHE A 678 28.34 -0.89 12.54
CA PHE A 678 28.75 0.51 12.38
C PHE A 678 29.01 1.17 13.75
N PHE A 679 28.14 0.94 14.74
CA PHE A 679 28.35 1.40 16.11
C PHE A 679 29.63 0.80 16.75
N SER A 680 29.83 -0.53 16.64
CA SER A 680 31.00 -1.20 17.20
C SER A 680 32.31 -0.74 16.54
N ALA A 681 32.31 -0.57 15.22
CA ALA A 681 33.48 -0.15 14.45
C ALA A 681 33.91 1.28 14.82
N LEU A 682 32.96 2.19 15.00
CA LEU A 682 33.25 3.57 15.42
C LEU A 682 33.77 3.65 16.86
N ARG A 683 33.15 2.91 17.79
CA ARG A 683 33.45 3.05 19.23
C ARG A 683 34.68 2.26 19.67
N MET A 684 34.84 1.04 19.17
CA MET A 684 35.88 0.09 19.58
C MET A 684 37.01 -0.05 18.54
N GLY A 685 36.80 0.45 17.32
CA GLY A 685 37.69 0.25 16.18
C GLY A 685 37.33 -0.98 15.35
N PHE A 686 37.71 -0.95 14.08
CA PHE A 686 37.42 -2.02 13.11
C PHE A 686 37.96 -3.39 13.53
N TRP A 687 39.13 -3.42 14.17
CA TRP A 687 39.86 -4.63 14.57
C TRP A 687 39.45 -5.20 15.93
N ALA A 688 38.49 -4.59 16.61
CA ALA A 688 38.01 -5.10 17.89
C ALA A 688 37.32 -6.48 17.71
N PRO A 689 37.48 -7.43 18.66
CA PRO A 689 36.89 -8.77 18.55
C PRO A 689 35.36 -8.76 18.33
N THR A 690 34.64 -7.86 19.00
CA THR A 690 33.19 -7.71 18.84
C THR A 690 32.81 -7.21 17.44
N SER A 691 33.58 -6.25 16.90
CA SER A 691 33.38 -5.68 15.56
C SER A 691 33.60 -6.74 14.48
N LEU A 692 34.73 -7.48 14.58
CA LEU A 692 35.05 -8.58 13.68
C LEU A 692 34.00 -9.69 13.72
N PHE A 693 33.53 -10.08 14.91
CA PHE A 693 32.45 -11.06 15.04
C PHE A 693 31.16 -10.58 14.36
N THR A 694 30.72 -9.34 14.63
CA THR A 694 29.52 -8.79 13.97
C THR A 694 29.68 -8.71 12.46
N LEU A 695 30.88 -8.38 11.95
CA LEU A 695 31.18 -8.37 10.52
C LEU A 695 31.07 -9.77 9.91
N VAL A 696 31.64 -10.79 10.56
CA VAL A 696 31.55 -12.18 10.09
C VAL A 696 30.10 -12.64 10.05
N VAL A 697 29.32 -12.40 11.10
CA VAL A 697 27.87 -12.71 11.12
C VAL A 697 27.14 -11.95 10.02
N LEU A 698 27.43 -10.66 9.82
CA LEU A 698 26.82 -9.85 8.78
C LEU A 698 27.16 -10.38 7.38
N CYS A 699 28.42 -10.74 7.12
CA CYS A 699 28.83 -11.32 5.85
C CYS A 699 28.14 -12.67 5.60
N ILE A 700 28.07 -13.55 6.60
CA ILE A 700 27.37 -14.85 6.49
C ILE A 700 25.89 -14.64 6.18
N THR A 701 25.22 -13.72 6.89
CA THR A 701 23.79 -13.44 6.68
C THR A 701 23.51 -12.81 5.32
N ILE A 702 24.35 -11.88 4.86
CA ILE A 702 24.26 -11.32 3.51
C ILE A 702 24.50 -12.41 2.45
N ILE A 703 25.49 -13.29 2.63
CA ILE A 703 25.74 -14.40 1.70
C ILE A 703 24.55 -15.35 1.66
N ILE A 704 23.97 -15.72 2.81
CA ILE A 704 22.75 -16.53 2.88
C ILE A 704 21.60 -15.83 2.16
N SER A 705 21.38 -14.54 2.43
CA SER A 705 20.32 -13.76 1.77
C SER A 705 20.54 -13.62 0.26
N LEU A 706 21.76 -13.36 -0.20
CA LEU A 706 22.09 -13.26 -1.63
C LEU A 706 22.02 -14.62 -2.31
N SER A 707 22.41 -15.70 -1.63
CA SER A 707 22.26 -17.06 -2.16
C SER A 707 20.79 -17.45 -2.33
N TYR A 708 19.93 -16.97 -1.42
CA TYR A 708 18.48 -17.12 -1.50
C TYR A 708 17.87 -16.30 -2.65
N THR A 709 18.26 -15.02 -2.79
CA THR A 709 17.69 -14.09 -3.77
C THR A 709 18.27 -14.25 -5.19
N CYS A 710 19.59 -14.40 -5.32
CA CYS A 710 20.30 -14.33 -6.60
C CYS A 710 20.43 -15.69 -7.30
N PHE A 711 20.74 -16.74 -6.53
CA PHE A 711 21.08 -18.03 -7.13
C PHE A 711 19.97 -19.07 -7.07
N GLY A 712 19.02 -18.95 -6.13
CA GLY A 712 18.04 -20.02 -5.91
C GLY A 712 18.69 -21.40 -5.70
N PHE A 713 20.00 -21.48 -5.41
CA PHE A 713 20.74 -22.72 -5.30
C PHE A 713 20.31 -23.50 -4.05
N PHE A 714 19.92 -22.79 -2.98
CA PHE A 714 19.25 -23.36 -1.80
C PHE A 714 17.72 -23.43 -1.92
N LYS A 715 17.14 -23.10 -3.08
CA LYS A 715 15.73 -23.38 -3.39
C LYS A 715 15.46 -24.89 -3.39
N TYR A 716 16.53 -25.70 -3.49
CA TYR A 716 16.49 -27.16 -3.38
C TYR A 716 16.56 -27.71 -1.94
N LEU A 717 17.10 -26.94 -0.99
CA LEU A 717 17.33 -27.36 0.40
C LEU A 717 16.33 -26.73 1.38
N SER A 718 15.52 -25.76 0.92
CA SER A 718 14.41 -25.22 1.69
C SER A 718 13.13 -26.00 1.38
N PRO A 719 12.42 -26.53 2.40
CA PRO A 719 11.06 -27.09 2.27
C PRO A 719 10.03 -26.05 1.80
N LEU A 720 10.47 -24.81 1.50
CA LEU A 720 9.57 -23.77 1.07
C LEU A 720 8.99 -23.96 -0.33
N ASN A 721 9.60 -24.77 -1.21
CA ASN A 721 9.05 -25.11 -2.54
C ASN A 721 9.09 -26.60 -2.91
N TYR A 722 9.66 -27.46 -2.06
CA TYR A 722 9.35 -28.88 -2.04
C TYR A 722 8.04 -29.01 -1.24
N VAL A 723 6.84 -29.04 -1.82
CA VAL A 723 6.50 -29.85 -2.98
C VAL A 723 5.30 -29.28 -3.73
N VAL A 724 5.44 -29.12 -5.04
CA VAL A 724 4.34 -29.50 -5.95
C VAL A 724 4.43 -31.04 -6.06
N LYS A 725 4.17 -31.71 -4.93
CA LYS A 725 3.63 -33.07 -4.80
C LYS A 725 2.43 -33.13 -5.73
N ASP A 726 2.45 -34.05 -6.68
CA ASP A 726 1.32 -34.68 -7.35
C ASP A 726 0.23 -35.22 -6.37
N GLU A 727 0.03 -34.62 -5.18
CA GLU A 727 -0.87 -35.08 -4.10
C GLU A 727 -2.03 -34.10 -3.81
N ASP A 728 -2.21 -33.03 -4.61
CA ASP A 728 -3.48 -32.28 -4.64
C ASP A 728 -4.43 -32.86 -5.72
N GLU A 729 -4.43 -34.18 -5.91
CA GLU A 729 -5.61 -34.89 -6.42
C GLU A 729 -6.49 -35.17 -5.21
N ASP A 730 -7.52 -34.35 -5.00
CA ASP A 730 -8.65 -34.76 -4.17
C ASP A 730 -9.92 -34.77 -5.04
N PRO A 731 -10.83 -35.72 -4.79
CA PRO A 731 -11.79 -36.25 -5.74
C PRO A 731 -12.95 -35.30 -5.94
N GLY A 732 -13.64 -35.50 -7.07
CA GLY A 732 -14.69 -34.63 -7.54
C GLY A 732 -15.71 -34.23 -6.48
N GLU A 733 -15.88 -32.91 -6.34
CA GLU A 733 -17.16 -32.32 -5.96
C GLU A 733 -17.23 -30.89 -6.51
N GLY A 734 -18.25 -30.63 -7.33
CA GLY A 734 -18.71 -29.29 -7.68
C GLY A 734 -17.96 -28.56 -8.81
N VAL A 735 -17.98 -29.14 -10.02
CA VAL A 735 -17.89 -28.36 -11.27
C VAL A 735 -19.06 -27.37 -11.29
N ASP A 736 -18.83 -26.15 -10.82
CA ASP A 736 -19.71 -25.00 -11.12
C ASP A 736 -19.03 -23.63 -10.88
N GLU A 737 -17.70 -23.56 -10.95
CA GLU A 737 -17.05 -22.27 -11.22
C GLU A 737 -17.14 -22.01 -12.71
N SER A 738 -18.15 -21.24 -13.09
CA SER A 738 -18.35 -20.68 -14.42
C SER A 738 -17.01 -20.39 -15.08
N THR A 739 -16.73 -21.00 -16.24
CA THR A 739 -15.57 -20.70 -17.09
C THR A 739 -15.54 -19.19 -17.32
N SER A 740 -14.84 -18.46 -16.46
CA SER A 740 -14.89 -16.99 -16.47
C SER A 740 -14.10 -16.57 -17.68
N VAL A 741 -14.80 -16.27 -18.77
CA VAL A 741 -14.17 -15.85 -20.02
C VAL A 741 -13.36 -14.59 -19.70
N TYR A 742 -12.06 -14.66 -20.01
CA TYR A 742 -11.10 -13.58 -19.81
C TYR A 742 -11.34 -12.47 -20.83
N LEU A 743 -12.38 -11.67 -20.60
CA LEU A 743 -12.83 -10.63 -21.51
C LEU A 743 -13.27 -9.41 -20.71
N PRO A 744 -12.86 -8.18 -21.10
CA PRO A 744 -13.36 -6.98 -20.45
C PRO A 744 -14.87 -6.87 -20.65
N ARG A 745 -15.58 -6.41 -19.62
CA ARG A 745 -17.07 -6.31 -19.62
C ARG A 745 -17.62 -5.60 -20.86
N VAL A 746 -16.92 -4.56 -21.32
CA VAL A 746 -17.33 -3.73 -22.46
C VAL A 746 -17.41 -4.49 -23.78
N LEU A 747 -16.62 -5.57 -23.93
CA LEU A 747 -16.61 -6.44 -25.12
C LEU A 747 -17.48 -7.69 -24.93
N ASN A 748 -18.14 -7.85 -23.79
CA ASN A 748 -19.01 -9.01 -23.56
C ASN A 748 -20.22 -8.95 -24.50
N PRO A 749 -20.59 -10.04 -25.22
CA PRO A 749 -21.75 -10.05 -26.13
C PRO A 749 -23.09 -9.79 -25.44
N LYS A 750 -23.16 -9.85 -24.11
CA LYS A 750 -24.33 -9.45 -23.30
C LYS A 750 -24.34 -7.96 -22.91
N SER A 751 -23.37 -7.18 -23.37
CA SER A 751 -23.26 -5.74 -23.11
C SER A 751 -24.33 -4.98 -23.92
N PRO A 752 -24.89 -3.86 -23.41
CA PRO A 752 -25.80 -3.00 -24.17
C PRO A 752 -25.20 -2.50 -25.50
N ALA A 753 -23.85 -2.45 -25.57
CA ALA A 753 -23.11 -2.05 -26.76
C ALA A 753 -23.22 -3.07 -27.91
N SER A 754 -23.43 -4.36 -27.63
CA SER A 754 -23.50 -5.42 -28.63
C SER A 754 -24.91 -5.76 -29.10
N ILE A 755 -25.94 -5.06 -28.59
CA ILE A 755 -27.34 -5.21 -29.05
C ILE A 755 -27.56 -4.27 -30.24
N PRO A 756 -27.81 -4.79 -31.47
CA PRO A 756 -28.04 -3.98 -32.66
C PRO A 756 -29.31 -3.12 -32.55
N GLN A 757 -29.32 -1.96 -33.22
CA GLN A 757 -30.46 -1.03 -33.32
C GLN A 757 -31.69 -1.59 -34.08
N ASN A 758 -31.63 -2.80 -34.64
CA ASN A 758 -32.71 -3.32 -35.50
C ASN A 758 -33.91 -3.94 -34.75
N ASP A 759 -33.91 -3.98 -33.42
CA ASP A 759 -35.10 -4.31 -32.64
C ASP A 759 -35.75 -3.02 -32.08
N ASP A 760 -36.37 -2.26 -32.97
CA ASP A 760 -37.47 -1.33 -32.66
C ASP A 760 -38.81 -2.10 -32.52
N GLN A 761 -38.77 -3.41 -32.22
CA GLN A 761 -39.92 -4.09 -31.65
C GLN A 761 -39.88 -3.96 -30.14
N ALA A 762 -40.78 -3.12 -29.62
CA ALA A 762 -41.22 -3.20 -28.24
C ALA A 762 -41.38 -4.68 -27.85
N PRO A 763 -40.90 -5.12 -26.68
CA PRO A 763 -41.14 -6.48 -26.23
C PRO A 763 -42.65 -6.71 -26.26
N GLN A 764 -43.11 -7.57 -27.17
CA GLN A 764 -44.50 -7.98 -27.21
C GLN A 764 -44.81 -8.65 -25.88
N SER A 765 -45.56 -7.93 -25.06
CA SER A 765 -46.22 -8.42 -23.87
C SER A 765 -47.16 -9.55 -24.28
N TYR A 766 -46.72 -10.80 -24.11
CA TYR A 766 -47.65 -11.90 -23.90
C TYR A 766 -48.10 -11.82 -22.44
N GLY A 767 -49.37 -11.46 -22.26
CA GLY A 767 -49.93 -11.08 -20.97
C GLY A 767 -49.89 -12.20 -19.93
N SER A 768 -49.44 -11.83 -18.73
CA SER A 768 -50.05 -12.27 -17.49
C SER A 768 -49.88 -11.14 -16.47
N PHE A 769 -51.00 -10.75 -15.87
CA PHE A 769 -51.13 -9.71 -14.85
C PHE A 769 -50.03 -9.77 -13.79
N ASP A 770 -49.23 -8.71 -13.70
CA ASP A 770 -48.73 -8.08 -12.46
C ASP A 770 -47.78 -6.92 -12.84
N ASP A 771 -48.35 -5.73 -13.01
CA ASP A 771 -47.63 -4.47 -13.16
C ASP A 771 -46.97 -4.10 -11.82
N THR A 772 -45.73 -4.54 -11.58
CA THR A 772 -44.72 -3.83 -10.75
C THR A 772 -43.37 -4.55 -10.77
N ALA A 773 -42.57 -4.35 -11.83
CA ALA A 773 -41.19 -4.89 -11.84
C ALA A 773 -40.20 -4.09 -12.71
N ALA A 774 -40.00 -2.80 -12.41
CA ALA A 774 -38.79 -2.09 -12.80
C ALA A 774 -38.45 -1.02 -11.74
N CYS A 775 -37.39 -1.30 -10.96
CA CYS A 775 -36.93 -0.58 -9.76
C CYS A 775 -37.70 -0.89 -8.47
N SER A 776 -37.41 -2.05 -7.86
CA SER A 776 -37.76 -2.33 -6.46
C SER A 776 -36.60 -1.91 -5.55
N PHE A 777 -36.79 -0.86 -4.75
CA PHE A 777 -35.99 -0.55 -3.56
C PHE A 777 -36.99 -0.36 -2.40
N THR A 778 -36.77 -1.04 -1.28
CA THR A 778 -37.51 -0.86 -0.03
C THR A 778 -37.04 0.41 0.69
N PRO A 779 -37.92 1.17 1.37
CA PRO A 779 -37.52 2.31 2.17
C PRO A 779 -37.03 1.84 3.56
N VAL A 780 -35.99 2.49 4.07
CA VAL A 780 -35.74 2.59 5.51
C VAL A 780 -36.45 3.86 5.96
N ASP A 781 -37.65 3.70 6.53
CA ASP A 781 -38.40 4.81 7.13
C ASP A 781 -37.84 5.11 8.53
N LYS A 782 -37.53 6.39 8.77
CA LYS A 782 -37.42 6.95 10.12
C LYS A 782 -38.73 7.67 10.40
N ASN A 783 -39.56 7.06 11.25
CA ASN A 783 -40.72 7.71 11.86
C ASN A 783 -40.24 8.77 12.86
N MET A 784 -40.78 9.98 12.71
CA MET A 784 -40.81 11.00 13.74
C MET A 784 -42.23 11.55 13.70
N GLU A 785 -43.13 10.95 14.49
CA GLU A 785 -44.49 11.44 14.68
C GLU A 785 -44.51 12.37 15.90
N GLU A 786 -44.94 13.60 15.64
CA GLU A 786 -45.43 14.56 16.62
C GLU A 786 -46.78 14.07 17.17
N SER A 787 -46.85 13.89 18.49
CA SER A 787 -48.09 13.65 19.20
C SER A 787 -48.85 14.97 19.39
N ASN A 788 -49.94 15.17 18.64
CA ASN A 788 -51.00 16.10 19.02
C ASN A 788 -52.18 15.30 19.57
N SER A 789 -52.37 15.40 20.88
CA SER A 789 -53.56 14.98 21.61
C SER A 789 -54.61 16.07 21.54
N ASP A 790 -55.83 15.75 21.08
CA ASP A 790 -57.03 16.48 21.52
C ASP A 790 -58.33 15.67 21.35
N LEU A 791 -59.08 15.66 22.45
CA LEU A 791 -60.55 15.60 22.63
C LEU A 791 -61.31 14.26 22.66
N ASN A 792 -61.53 13.77 23.91
CA ASN A 792 -62.79 13.57 24.66
C ASN A 792 -64.04 12.91 24.02
N PRO A 793 -64.99 12.38 24.83
CA PRO A 793 -65.05 12.29 26.30
C PRO A 793 -64.95 10.88 26.90
#